data_AF-A3DGA2-F1
#
_entry.id   AF-A3DGA2-F1
#
_cell.length_a   1.000
_cell.length_b   1.000
_cell.length_c   1.000
_cell.angle_alpha   90.00
_cell.angle_beta   90.00
_cell.angle_gamma   90.00
#
_symmetry.space_group_name_H-M   'P 1'
#
loop_
_entity.id
_entity.type
_entity.pdbx_description
1 polymer ?
#
loop_
_entity_poly.entity_id
_entity_poly.type
_entity_poly.pdbx_seq_one_letter_code
_entity_poly.pdbx_strand_id
1 'polypeptide(L)'
;MNSRTETASRRTQKSSKKKRTNKTGRIILSIFRVIVFFAVVFSVIIGGILAGMTLAYVATTEDLTAEQLVLTGFTTRVYDCNGNEIMALQGDKNREMVDFKDIPQDLKDAFVAIEDKRFYKHPGIDVKRIAGAVINFFKPGASSYGGSTITQQVIKNLTGNDERSVKRKIQEWKLALSLERNLSKDQILELYLNLIYMGQNCYGVQAAAQTYFNKDVSELTLAECASLAGITNLPGKYDPFTEKGRENNIKRQRIILKEMLDQGYITEAEYQKAINEELKFAESNKRTAENASNQPYFIDQVVKDVKRDLMAQGYSEEVAIRMIYNGGLQIYTTMDPDIQKAMDEVFTDEKYFTKVNKKTSQTPQAAMVIMDPNGYVRALYGGSGEKIGAPLNRASDPQVQRQPGSTFKPIAIYGPAINERRITAATIVDDVPVYMLGVDKGAYPNNFDYSYAGLTTIRNAIKRSVNVVAAKVWQDILGPDLSLEYLDKVNLNRDNERYLSLALGGLNQGVNPLQMAAAYVPFVSKGIYYEPMTYTKVLDMKGNVILEKKPKSTIVYDETAAYVMVDMLKSVVSESGGTAVGLGQLQNGKMPTAGKTGTTSQNFDKWFVGFSPYYVGAVWYGYDYNVSISSAESNRALQIWHDVMEKVHEKLEPIPFAEPEGIVRKRICIYSGKIATDLCASDPRGSAVRTELFIKGTEPSDDNLCDVHVKARVCKDSTDANGKSLLAGEYCPESSVEEKVFIRRPVPYVPVKPGEKAPADLIYELPEGEYCNVHGPAEVPDLEDIVDDIPDIPNENSSNRNPWIDFFDELDQTFPRIFRRDDR
;
A
#
# COMPACT_ATOMS: atom_id res chain seq x y z
N MET A 1 137.94 -22.04 74.23
CA MET A 1 138.12 -23.51 74.12
C MET A 1 136.78 -24.18 74.36
N ASN A 2 136.46 -25.21 73.57
CA ASN A 2 135.54 -26.36 73.80
C ASN A 2 134.20 -26.17 74.55
N SER A 3 133.12 -26.92 74.29
CA SER A 3 132.57 -27.74 73.17
C SER A 3 131.28 -28.40 73.72
N ARG A 4 130.54 -29.15 72.89
CA ARG A 4 129.38 -30.02 73.26
C ARG A 4 128.06 -29.30 73.61
N THR A 5 126.87 -29.84 73.33
CA THR A 5 126.33 -30.58 72.16
C THR A 5 124.79 -30.51 72.25
N GLU A 6 124.09 -30.94 71.19
CA GLU A 6 122.63 -31.14 71.09
C GLU A 6 122.02 -31.76 72.38
N THR A 7 120.82 -31.38 72.85
CA THR A 7 119.53 -31.30 72.12
C THR A 7 118.56 -30.28 72.72
N ALA A 8 117.74 -29.61 71.89
CA ALA A 8 116.65 -28.72 72.35
C ALA A 8 115.37 -28.81 71.49
N SER A 9 114.22 -28.99 72.15
CA SER A 9 112.90 -29.16 71.52
C SER A 9 112.43 -27.95 70.71
N ARG A 10 111.92 -28.19 69.49
CA ARG A 10 111.28 -27.16 68.64
C ARG A 10 109.91 -26.74 69.22
N ARG A 11 109.90 -25.69 70.05
CA ARG A 11 108.66 -24.94 70.37
C ARG A 11 108.14 -24.21 69.13
N THR A 12 107.09 -24.72 68.50
CA THR A 12 106.35 -23.98 67.46
C THR A 12 105.55 -22.83 68.09
N GLN A 13 105.79 -21.59 67.66
CA GLN A 13 104.97 -20.44 68.04
C GLN A 13 103.56 -20.55 67.42
N LYS A 14 102.53 -20.84 68.22
CA LYS A 14 101.13 -20.62 67.83
C LYS A 14 100.72 -19.19 68.18
N SER A 15 100.68 -18.30 67.19
CA SER A 15 100.18 -16.94 67.37
C SER A 15 98.65 -16.93 67.52
N SER A 16 98.15 -16.16 68.48
CA SER A 16 96.75 -16.16 68.92
C SER A 16 95.84 -15.29 68.04
N LYS A 17 95.65 -15.68 66.76
CA LYS A 17 94.65 -15.04 65.89
C LYS A 17 93.22 -15.26 66.42
N LYS A 18 92.70 -14.28 67.15
CA LYS A 18 91.26 -14.18 67.51
C LYS A 18 90.42 -14.29 66.23
N LYS A 19 89.62 -15.37 66.10
CA LYS A 19 88.57 -15.46 65.07
C LYS A 19 87.47 -14.43 65.37
N ARG A 20 87.58 -13.24 64.78
CA ARG A 20 86.53 -12.21 64.81
C ARG A 20 85.33 -12.75 64.03
N THR A 21 84.27 -13.14 64.73
CA THR A 21 83.08 -13.72 64.10
C THR A 21 82.26 -12.62 63.43
N ASN A 22 82.07 -12.70 62.11
CA ASN A 22 81.23 -11.77 61.35
C ASN A 22 79.73 -11.98 61.68
N LYS A 23 79.30 -11.46 62.84
CA LYS A 23 77.88 -11.44 63.25
C LYS A 23 77.00 -10.74 62.20
N THR A 24 77.46 -9.61 61.67
CA THR A 24 76.75 -8.85 60.61
C THR A 24 76.43 -9.69 59.38
N GLY A 25 77.38 -10.43 58.83
CA GLY A 25 77.14 -11.30 57.66
C GLY A 25 76.10 -12.40 57.92
N ARG A 26 76.06 -12.97 59.13
CA ARG A 26 75.01 -13.92 59.53
C ARG A 26 73.66 -13.25 59.73
N ILE A 27 73.62 -12.05 60.32
CA ILE A 27 72.38 -11.28 60.51
C ILE A 27 71.77 -10.91 59.14
N ILE A 28 72.57 -10.41 58.20
CA ILE A 28 72.11 -10.09 56.83
C ILE A 28 71.56 -11.35 56.14
N LEU A 29 72.25 -12.49 56.23
CA LEU A 29 71.77 -13.75 55.64
C LEU A 29 70.49 -14.27 56.30
N SER A 30 70.32 -14.10 57.62
CA SER A 30 69.08 -14.43 58.33
C SER A 30 67.93 -13.49 57.94
N ILE A 31 68.17 -12.19 57.82
CA ILE A 31 67.17 -11.21 57.35
C ILE A 31 66.75 -11.56 55.91
N PHE A 32 67.70 -11.85 55.02
CA PHE A 32 67.41 -12.29 53.66
C PHE A 32 66.55 -13.57 53.63
N ARG A 33 66.89 -14.58 54.46
CA ARG A 33 66.08 -15.81 54.60
C ARG A 33 64.67 -15.54 55.12
N VAL A 34 64.50 -14.61 56.07
CA VAL A 34 63.19 -14.21 56.60
C VAL A 34 62.38 -13.47 55.54
N ILE A 35 63.00 -12.56 54.77
CA ILE A 35 62.36 -11.87 53.63
C ILE A 35 61.92 -12.88 52.56
N VAL A 36 62.79 -13.83 52.18
CA VAL A 36 62.45 -14.89 51.22
C VAL A 36 61.34 -15.81 51.77
N PHE A 37 61.37 -16.17 53.06
CA PHE A 37 60.31 -16.95 53.68
C PHE A 37 58.95 -16.22 53.64
N PHE A 38 58.91 -14.95 54.06
CA PHE A 38 57.68 -14.16 53.97
C PHE A 38 57.25 -13.91 52.52
N ALA A 39 58.17 -13.72 51.58
CA ALA A 39 57.84 -13.61 50.16
C ALA A 39 57.22 -14.91 49.62
N VAL A 40 57.75 -16.08 49.99
CA VAL A 40 57.18 -17.39 49.61
C VAL A 40 55.81 -17.61 50.26
N VAL A 41 55.65 -17.33 51.56
CA VAL A 41 54.36 -17.43 52.26
C VAL A 41 53.32 -16.48 51.64
N PHE A 42 53.69 -15.24 51.34
CA PHE A 42 52.84 -14.26 50.67
C PHE A 42 52.49 -14.70 49.24
N SER A 43 53.43 -15.31 48.51
CA SER A 43 53.20 -15.89 47.19
C SER A 43 52.23 -17.07 47.22
N VAL A 44 52.31 -17.92 48.24
CA VAL A 44 51.38 -19.05 48.46
C VAL A 44 49.98 -18.54 48.85
N ILE A 45 49.89 -17.52 49.71
CA ILE A 45 48.61 -16.89 50.08
C ILE A 45 47.95 -16.24 48.85
N ILE A 46 48.70 -15.44 48.08
CA ILE A 46 48.20 -14.83 46.83
C ILE A 46 47.81 -15.92 45.83
N GLY A 47 48.62 -16.96 45.65
CA GLY A 47 48.31 -18.09 44.78
C GLY A 47 47.03 -18.82 45.20
N GLY A 48 46.82 -19.04 46.50
CA GLY A 48 45.60 -19.62 47.04
C GLY A 48 44.36 -18.74 46.83
N ILE A 49 44.48 -17.42 47.04
CA ILE A 49 43.39 -16.46 46.78
C ILE A 49 43.04 -16.43 45.28
N LEU A 50 44.04 -16.34 44.40
CA LEU A 50 43.82 -16.33 42.94
C LEU A 50 43.23 -17.65 42.44
N ALA A 51 43.67 -18.80 42.97
CA ALA A 51 43.09 -20.10 42.65
C ALA A 51 41.63 -20.21 43.14
N GLY A 52 41.35 -19.76 44.37
CA GLY A 52 40.00 -19.73 44.94
C GLY A 52 39.04 -18.84 44.14
N MET A 53 39.48 -17.63 43.76
CA MET A 53 38.71 -16.74 42.88
C MET A 53 38.47 -17.37 41.50
N THR A 54 39.48 -18.02 40.92
CA THR A 54 39.36 -18.69 39.62
C THR A 54 38.34 -19.83 39.67
N LEU A 55 38.41 -20.69 40.70
CA LEU A 55 37.45 -21.76 40.92
C LEU A 55 36.03 -21.23 41.16
N ALA A 56 35.88 -20.17 41.96
CA ALA A 56 34.58 -19.53 42.20
C ALA A 56 33.96 -18.96 40.92
N TYR A 57 34.75 -18.31 40.06
CA TYR A 57 34.27 -17.80 38.77
C TYR A 57 33.93 -18.93 37.80
N VAL A 58 34.71 -20.01 37.73
CA VAL A 58 34.39 -21.20 36.92
C VAL A 58 33.09 -21.86 37.40
N ALA A 59 32.90 -22.01 38.71
CA ALA A 59 31.70 -22.60 39.31
C ALA A 59 30.44 -21.71 39.15
N THR A 60 30.60 -20.39 39.08
CA THR A 60 29.52 -19.41 38.84
C THR A 60 29.38 -19.00 37.37
N THR A 61 29.91 -19.81 36.45
CA THR A 61 29.67 -19.67 35.02
C THR A 61 28.62 -20.68 34.59
N GLU A 62 27.45 -20.21 34.19
CA GLU A 62 26.46 -20.99 33.45
C GLU A 62 27.04 -21.38 32.07
N ASP A 63 26.70 -22.56 31.56
CA ASP A 63 27.11 -22.98 30.20
C ASP A 63 26.15 -22.40 29.15
N LEU A 64 26.60 -22.28 27.89
CA LEU A 64 25.77 -21.73 26.81
C LEU A 64 24.51 -22.58 26.60
N THR A 65 23.35 -21.92 26.49
CA THR A 65 22.10 -22.60 26.12
C THR A 65 22.04 -22.89 24.62
N ALA A 66 21.12 -23.76 24.20
CA ALA A 66 20.92 -24.04 22.78
C ALA A 66 20.46 -22.80 22.00
N GLU A 67 19.62 -21.95 22.59
CA GLU A 67 19.17 -20.69 21.99
C GLU A 67 20.31 -19.68 21.84
N GLN A 68 21.26 -19.66 22.78
CA GLN A 68 22.46 -18.81 22.72
C GLN A 68 23.46 -19.25 21.64
N LEU A 69 23.30 -20.44 21.04
CA LEU A 69 24.04 -20.90 19.87
C LEU A 69 23.29 -20.62 18.55
N VAL A 70 22.02 -20.22 18.60
CA VAL A 70 21.26 -19.82 17.41
C VAL A 70 21.66 -18.40 17.01
N LEU A 71 22.18 -18.26 15.79
CA LEU A 71 22.52 -16.97 15.21
C LEU A 71 21.26 -16.11 15.02
N THR A 72 21.34 -14.82 15.34
CA THR A 72 20.20 -13.87 15.32
C THR A 72 20.59 -12.50 14.75
N GLY A 73 19.64 -11.82 14.11
CA GLY A 73 19.90 -10.56 13.40
C GLY A 73 20.28 -10.80 11.94
N PHE A 74 19.59 -11.74 11.27
CA PHE A 74 19.77 -12.03 9.86
C PHE A 74 18.88 -11.13 8.99
N THR A 75 19.46 -10.65 7.90
CA THR A 75 18.83 -9.80 6.89
C THR A 75 17.79 -10.59 6.11
N THR A 76 16.52 -10.20 6.23
CA THR A 76 15.41 -10.73 5.43
C THR A 76 15.47 -10.17 4.02
N ARG A 77 15.24 -11.00 3.00
CA ARG A 77 15.18 -10.58 1.59
C ARG A 77 13.74 -10.63 1.08
N VAL A 78 13.35 -9.60 0.31
CA VAL A 78 12.00 -9.43 -0.26
C VAL A 78 12.10 -9.43 -1.77
N TYR A 79 11.23 -10.20 -2.42
CA TYR A 79 11.28 -10.49 -3.86
C TYR A 79 10.02 -10.01 -4.59
N ASP A 80 10.16 -9.59 -5.84
CA ASP A 80 9.04 -9.23 -6.73
C ASP A 80 8.24 -10.48 -7.20
N CYS A 81 7.21 -10.28 -8.03
CA CYS A 81 6.44 -11.39 -8.61
C CYS A 81 7.22 -12.25 -9.62
N ASN A 82 8.41 -11.83 -10.04
CA ASN A 82 9.30 -12.54 -10.97
C ASN A 82 10.39 -13.33 -10.23
N GLY A 83 10.58 -13.10 -8.93
CA GLY A 83 11.61 -13.71 -8.09
C GLY A 83 12.91 -12.90 -7.98
N ASN A 84 12.96 -11.66 -8.46
CA ASN A 84 14.10 -10.75 -8.28
C ASN A 84 14.06 -10.15 -6.87
N GLU A 85 15.21 -9.98 -6.22
CA GLU A 85 15.25 -9.23 -4.95
C GLU A 85 14.99 -7.73 -5.19
N ILE A 86 14.03 -7.17 -4.46
CA ILE A 86 13.67 -5.75 -4.50
C ILE A 86 14.02 -4.99 -3.22
N MET A 87 14.12 -5.68 -2.07
CA MET A 87 14.49 -5.02 -0.81
C MET A 87 15.09 -6.00 0.21
N ALA A 88 16.08 -5.50 0.97
CA ALA A 88 16.55 -6.13 2.20
C ALA A 88 15.91 -5.46 3.43
N LEU A 89 15.35 -6.24 4.34
CA LEU A 89 14.82 -5.81 5.63
C LEU A 89 15.75 -6.27 6.75
N GLN A 90 16.23 -5.32 7.56
CA GLN A 90 17.20 -5.57 8.64
C GLN A 90 16.84 -4.76 9.89
N GLY A 91 17.17 -5.30 11.07
CA GLY A 91 17.25 -4.56 12.32
C GLY A 91 18.62 -3.91 12.50
N ASP A 92 19.11 -3.87 13.74
CA ASP A 92 20.38 -3.21 14.14
C ASP A 92 21.66 -3.86 13.55
N LYS A 93 21.52 -4.94 12.77
CA LYS A 93 22.61 -5.79 12.27
C LYS A 93 22.32 -6.22 10.83
N ASN A 94 23.27 -6.01 9.93
CA ASN A 94 23.30 -6.67 8.64
C ASN A 94 24.09 -7.98 8.78
N ARG A 95 23.41 -9.13 8.74
CA ARG A 95 24.05 -10.45 8.64
C ARG A 95 23.40 -11.27 7.55
N GLU A 96 24.22 -11.87 6.72
CA GLU A 96 23.83 -12.95 5.84
C GLU A 96 24.52 -14.24 6.30
N MET A 97 23.82 -15.38 6.21
CA MET A 97 24.41 -16.68 6.52
C MET A 97 25.14 -17.24 5.31
N VAL A 98 26.31 -17.82 5.53
CA VAL A 98 27.01 -18.64 4.53
C VAL A 98 27.51 -19.94 5.15
N ASP A 99 27.26 -21.05 4.46
CA ASP A 99 27.74 -22.39 4.84
C ASP A 99 29.27 -22.44 4.75
N PHE A 100 29.93 -23.13 5.68
CA PHE A 100 31.40 -23.25 5.71
C PHE A 100 32.01 -23.82 4.42
N LYS A 101 31.23 -24.57 3.63
CA LYS A 101 31.66 -25.15 2.35
C LYS A 101 31.90 -24.08 1.26
N ASP A 102 31.13 -22.97 1.27
CA ASP A 102 31.13 -21.94 0.21
C ASP A 102 32.12 -20.80 0.52
N ILE A 103 32.52 -20.66 1.79
CA ILE A 103 33.60 -19.75 2.22
C ILE A 103 34.94 -20.21 1.60
N PRO A 104 35.69 -19.36 0.88
CA PRO A 104 37.00 -19.73 0.32
C PRO A 104 38.01 -20.21 1.36
N GLN A 105 38.88 -21.14 0.95
CA GLN A 105 39.97 -21.62 1.82
C GLN A 105 40.95 -20.50 2.18
N ASP A 106 41.29 -19.64 1.21
CA ASP A 106 42.11 -18.45 1.43
C ASP A 106 41.55 -17.53 2.54
N LEU A 107 40.22 -17.41 2.66
CA LEU A 107 39.59 -16.60 3.70
C LEU A 107 39.68 -17.25 5.08
N LYS A 108 39.38 -18.55 5.16
CA LYS A 108 39.53 -19.35 6.39
C LYS A 108 40.96 -19.25 6.93
N ASP A 109 41.93 -19.43 6.04
CA ASP A 109 43.34 -19.45 6.39
C ASP A 109 43.92 -18.05 6.62
N ALA A 110 43.42 -17.00 5.94
CA ALA A 110 43.75 -15.60 6.27
C ALA A 110 43.36 -15.26 7.71
N PHE A 111 42.15 -15.66 8.13
CA PHE A 111 41.69 -15.48 9.50
C PHE A 111 42.50 -16.29 10.51
N VAL A 112 42.73 -17.59 10.27
CA VAL A 112 43.56 -18.42 11.16
C VAL A 112 45.00 -17.88 11.24
N ALA A 113 45.60 -17.48 10.12
CA ALA A 113 46.98 -16.99 10.06
C ALA A 113 47.20 -15.68 10.86
N ILE A 114 46.20 -14.81 10.99
CA ILE A 114 46.35 -13.52 11.69
C ILE A 114 45.69 -13.45 13.06
N GLU A 115 44.50 -14.03 13.22
CA GLU A 115 43.78 -14.02 14.49
C GLU A 115 44.23 -15.15 15.40
N ASP A 116 44.55 -16.36 14.89
CA ASP A 116 44.86 -17.51 15.74
C ASP A 116 45.71 -18.63 15.11
N LYS A 117 47.01 -18.36 14.92
CA LYS A 117 48.03 -19.23 14.29
C LYS A 117 48.12 -20.69 14.80
N ARG A 118 47.49 -21.01 15.93
CA ARG A 118 47.45 -22.35 16.51
C ARG A 118 46.04 -22.84 16.83
N PHE A 119 45.01 -22.25 16.18
CA PHE A 119 43.60 -22.61 16.31
C PHE A 119 43.37 -24.13 16.31
N TYR A 120 43.76 -24.83 15.25
CA TYR A 120 43.65 -26.29 15.12
C TYR A 120 44.52 -27.12 16.09
N LYS A 121 45.31 -26.48 16.97
CA LYS A 121 46.34 -27.10 17.83
C LYS A 121 46.12 -26.85 19.33
N HIS A 122 45.00 -26.26 19.75
CA HIS A 122 44.65 -26.06 21.17
C HIS A 122 43.15 -26.27 21.46
N PRO A 123 42.77 -26.68 22.69
CA PRO A 123 41.37 -26.79 23.11
C PRO A 123 40.85 -25.43 23.64
N GLY A 124 40.36 -24.57 22.74
CA GLY A 124 39.67 -23.30 23.03
C GLY A 124 40.52 -22.16 23.62
N ILE A 125 41.57 -22.48 24.36
CA ILE A 125 42.50 -21.54 25.00
C ILE A 125 43.95 -21.88 24.64
N ASP A 126 44.73 -20.87 24.26
CA ASP A 126 46.14 -21.05 23.93
C ASP A 126 47.04 -20.60 25.10
N VAL A 127 47.43 -21.57 25.93
CA VAL A 127 48.28 -21.35 27.12
C VAL A 127 49.62 -20.66 26.77
N LYS A 128 50.23 -20.98 25.61
CA LYS A 128 51.52 -20.36 25.23
C LYS A 128 51.33 -18.90 24.79
N ARG A 129 50.21 -18.59 24.13
CA ARG A 129 49.83 -17.23 23.75
C ARG A 129 49.46 -16.37 24.96
N ILE A 130 48.71 -16.93 25.91
CA ILE A 130 48.41 -16.29 27.19
C ILE A 130 49.71 -15.98 27.95
N ALA A 131 50.62 -16.95 28.08
CA ALA A 131 51.92 -16.74 28.72
C ALA A 131 52.77 -15.67 28.00
N GLY A 132 52.80 -15.69 26.65
CA GLY A 132 53.50 -14.68 25.85
C GLY A 132 52.94 -13.26 26.02
N ALA A 133 51.60 -13.12 26.07
CA ALA A 133 50.93 -11.84 26.33
C ALA A 133 51.25 -11.31 27.73
N VAL A 134 51.22 -12.17 28.77
CA VAL A 134 51.60 -11.81 30.14
C VAL A 134 53.07 -11.39 30.22
N ILE A 135 54.00 -12.12 29.57
CA ILE A 135 55.42 -11.76 29.54
C ILE A 135 55.66 -10.41 28.83
N ASN A 136 54.92 -10.10 27.77
CA ASN A 136 55.04 -8.82 27.09
C ASN A 136 54.37 -7.66 27.84
N PHE A 137 53.34 -7.90 28.65
CA PHE A 137 52.73 -6.87 29.52
C PHE A 137 53.73 -6.24 30.51
N PHE A 138 54.74 -7.01 30.96
CA PHE A 138 55.80 -6.52 31.85
C PHE A 138 57.01 -5.90 31.12
N LYS A 139 56.97 -5.70 29.80
CA LYS A 139 58.05 -5.07 29.03
C LYS A 139 57.72 -3.62 28.66
N PRO A 140 58.47 -2.62 29.14
CA PRO A 140 58.28 -1.22 28.72
C PRO A 140 58.39 -1.06 27.19
N GLY A 141 57.41 -0.39 26.59
CA GLY A 141 57.39 -0.11 25.15
C GLY A 141 57.02 -1.30 24.24
N ALA A 142 56.70 -2.49 24.77
CA ALA A 142 56.24 -3.60 23.95
C ALA A 142 54.83 -3.35 23.37
N SER A 143 54.62 -3.74 22.12
CA SER A 143 53.29 -3.72 21.50
C SER A 143 52.36 -4.76 22.12
N SER A 144 51.11 -4.39 22.36
CA SER A 144 50.11 -5.27 22.97
C SER A 144 49.76 -6.43 22.03
N TYR A 145 50.21 -7.63 22.37
CA TYR A 145 49.91 -8.86 21.63
C TYR A 145 48.59 -9.44 22.14
N GLY A 146 47.56 -9.48 21.29
CA GLY A 146 46.22 -9.96 21.65
C GLY A 146 46.23 -11.43 22.09
N GLY A 147 45.89 -11.70 23.34
CA GLY A 147 45.94 -13.03 23.96
C GLY A 147 44.75 -13.97 23.68
N SER A 148 43.71 -13.49 22.97
CA SER A 148 42.48 -14.26 22.70
C SER A 148 42.61 -15.21 21.51
N THR A 149 41.87 -16.32 21.54
CA THR A 149 41.70 -17.28 20.44
C THR A 149 40.47 -16.97 19.59
N ILE A 150 40.30 -17.61 18.43
CA ILE A 150 39.06 -17.50 17.62
C ILE A 150 37.83 -17.97 18.43
N THR A 151 37.95 -19.10 19.13
CA THR A 151 36.90 -19.65 20.00
C THR A 151 36.46 -18.67 21.09
N GLN A 152 37.40 -17.94 21.68
CA GLN A 152 37.12 -16.89 22.66
C GLN A 152 36.37 -15.69 22.05
N GLN A 153 36.65 -15.35 20.79
CA GLN A 153 35.91 -14.31 20.06
C GLN A 153 34.48 -14.76 19.72
N VAL A 154 34.25 -16.05 19.40
CA VAL A 154 32.89 -16.62 19.25
C VAL A 154 32.07 -16.44 20.52
N ILE A 155 32.61 -16.84 21.68
CA ILE A 155 31.94 -16.64 22.99
C ILE A 155 31.61 -15.16 23.22
N LYS A 156 32.54 -14.24 22.94
CA LYS A 156 32.29 -12.80 23.08
C LYS A 156 31.17 -12.30 22.16
N ASN A 157 31.15 -12.74 20.90
CA ASN A 157 30.17 -12.29 19.92
C ASN A 157 28.76 -12.87 20.15
N LEU A 158 28.65 -14.10 20.70
CA LEU A 158 27.38 -14.69 21.12
C LEU A 158 26.83 -14.03 22.40
N THR A 159 27.67 -13.85 23.42
CA THR A 159 27.23 -13.32 24.73
C THR A 159 27.08 -11.80 24.78
N GLY A 160 27.64 -11.06 23.81
CA GLY A 160 27.66 -9.60 23.81
C GLY A 160 28.46 -8.96 24.96
N ASN A 161 29.20 -9.75 25.74
CA ASN A 161 29.80 -9.28 26.98
C ASN A 161 31.19 -8.63 26.76
N ASP A 162 31.21 -7.29 26.81
CA ASP A 162 32.38 -6.43 26.65
C ASP A 162 33.10 -6.04 27.97
N GLU A 163 32.65 -6.56 29.13
CA GLU A 163 33.20 -6.19 30.45
C GLU A 163 34.70 -6.52 30.59
N ARG A 164 35.55 -5.50 30.80
CA ARG A 164 37.01 -5.67 30.89
C ARG A 164 37.49 -6.14 32.27
N SER A 165 37.00 -7.30 32.73
CA SER A 165 37.39 -7.89 34.02
C SER A 165 38.05 -9.26 33.92
N VAL A 166 38.82 -9.59 34.98
CA VAL A 166 39.43 -10.91 35.18
C VAL A 166 38.35 -11.99 35.37
N LYS A 167 37.23 -11.66 36.03
CA LYS A 167 36.06 -12.53 36.13
C LYS A 167 35.60 -12.93 34.73
N ARG A 168 35.16 -11.97 33.89
CA ARG A 168 34.63 -12.26 32.55
C ARG A 168 35.60 -13.12 31.74
N LYS A 169 36.91 -12.82 31.78
CA LYS A 169 37.92 -13.57 31.01
C LYS A 169 38.10 -15.03 31.48
N ILE A 170 37.95 -15.31 32.77
CA ILE A 170 37.96 -16.69 33.30
C ILE A 170 36.67 -17.45 32.91
N GLN A 171 35.51 -16.78 32.93
CA GLN A 171 34.26 -17.36 32.46
C GLN A 171 34.31 -17.67 30.95
N GLU A 172 34.85 -16.73 30.16
CA GLU A 172 35.10 -16.88 28.71
C GLU A 172 36.03 -18.07 28.41
N TRP A 173 37.03 -18.34 29.25
CA TRP A 173 37.89 -19.54 29.14
C TRP A 173 37.14 -20.84 29.44
N LYS A 174 36.28 -20.89 30.47
CA LYS A 174 35.41 -22.07 30.70
C LYS A 174 34.50 -22.31 29.50
N LEU A 175 33.83 -21.26 29.01
CA LEU A 175 32.91 -21.36 27.89
C LEU A 175 33.61 -21.78 26.58
N ALA A 176 34.79 -21.25 26.28
CA ALA A 176 35.57 -21.69 25.12
C ALA A 176 35.99 -23.17 25.24
N LEU A 177 36.41 -23.63 26.43
CA LEU A 177 36.69 -25.05 26.70
C LEU A 177 35.45 -25.96 26.65
N SER A 178 34.26 -25.41 26.93
CA SER A 178 32.97 -26.10 26.83
C SER A 178 32.55 -26.23 25.36
N LEU A 179 32.67 -25.15 24.58
CA LEU A 179 32.30 -25.11 23.16
C LEU A 179 33.10 -26.12 22.32
N GLU A 180 34.41 -26.24 22.52
CA GLU A 180 35.26 -27.19 21.76
C GLU A 180 35.08 -28.66 22.16
N ARG A 181 34.25 -28.97 23.16
CA ARG A 181 33.82 -30.34 23.45
C ARG A 181 32.59 -30.74 22.65
N ASN A 182 31.82 -29.74 22.18
CA ASN A 182 30.51 -29.92 21.56
C ASN A 182 30.54 -29.61 20.05
N LEU A 183 31.48 -28.78 19.58
CA LEU A 183 31.64 -28.38 18.17
C LEU A 183 33.05 -28.67 17.65
N SER A 184 33.15 -28.98 16.36
CA SER A 184 34.43 -29.10 15.64
C SER A 184 35.11 -27.74 15.44
N LYS A 185 36.39 -27.76 15.07
CA LYS A 185 37.13 -26.53 14.70
C LYS A 185 36.47 -25.79 13.55
N ASP A 186 35.99 -26.54 12.57
CA ASP A 186 35.38 -26.01 11.36
C ASP A 186 34.03 -25.34 11.68
N GLN A 187 33.21 -25.95 12.54
CA GLN A 187 31.96 -25.34 13.06
C GLN A 187 32.22 -24.09 13.91
N ILE A 188 33.30 -24.07 14.70
CA ILE A 188 33.69 -22.88 15.49
C ILE A 188 34.18 -21.76 14.56
N LEU A 189 34.88 -22.09 13.47
CA LEU A 189 35.32 -21.13 12.47
C LEU A 189 34.13 -20.63 11.62
N GLU A 190 33.20 -21.49 11.24
CA GLU A 190 31.92 -21.15 10.60
C GLU A 190 31.12 -20.16 11.44
N LEU A 191 30.92 -20.45 12.73
CA LEU A 191 30.29 -19.52 13.67
C LEU A 191 31.06 -18.20 13.75
N TYR A 192 32.39 -18.23 13.88
CA TYR A 192 33.21 -17.02 13.93
C TYR A 192 33.03 -16.13 12.69
N LEU A 193 33.13 -16.73 11.50
CA LEU A 193 33.03 -16.06 10.21
C LEU A 193 31.61 -15.60 9.89
N ASN A 194 30.57 -16.18 10.48
CA ASN A 194 29.19 -15.67 10.40
C ASN A 194 28.86 -14.64 11.51
N LEU A 195 29.58 -14.62 12.64
CA LEU A 195 29.30 -13.75 13.78
C LEU A 195 29.99 -12.39 13.77
N ILE A 196 31.24 -12.34 13.29
CA ILE A 196 32.14 -11.23 13.65
C ILE A 196 31.73 -9.89 13.05
N TYR A 197 31.79 -8.82 13.87
CA TYR A 197 31.54 -7.47 13.41
C TYR A 197 32.70 -6.96 12.55
N MET A 198 32.38 -6.51 11.33
CA MET A 198 33.36 -6.09 10.32
C MET A 198 33.25 -4.61 9.94
N GLY A 199 32.58 -3.78 10.74
CA GLY A 199 32.31 -2.38 10.39
C GLY A 199 31.04 -2.23 9.55
N GLN A 200 30.62 -1.00 9.27
CA GLN A 200 29.47 -0.70 8.39
C GLN A 200 28.20 -1.51 8.69
N ASN A 201 27.90 -1.73 9.98
CA ASN A 201 26.83 -2.60 10.50
C ASN A 201 26.86 -4.08 10.03
N CYS A 202 27.93 -4.51 9.36
CA CYS A 202 28.11 -5.87 8.84
C CYS A 202 28.59 -6.83 9.94
N TYR A 203 27.87 -7.93 10.10
CA TYR A 203 28.23 -9.06 10.94
C TYR A 203 28.38 -10.29 10.05
N GLY A 204 29.58 -10.84 10.01
CA GLY A 204 29.94 -11.99 9.19
C GLY A 204 30.49 -11.64 7.81
N VAL A 205 31.23 -12.59 7.24
CA VAL A 205 32.05 -12.39 6.03
C VAL A 205 31.25 -12.17 4.76
N GLN A 206 30.07 -12.78 4.62
CA GLN A 206 29.21 -12.62 3.45
C GLN A 206 28.65 -11.19 3.34
N ALA A 207 28.11 -10.66 4.44
CA ALA A 207 27.66 -9.27 4.52
C ALA A 207 28.81 -8.27 4.27
N ALA A 208 30.03 -8.60 4.74
CA ALA A 208 31.23 -7.80 4.49
C ALA A 208 31.72 -7.88 3.03
N ALA A 209 31.63 -9.04 2.37
CA ALA A 209 32.01 -9.23 0.97
C ALA A 209 31.09 -8.41 0.03
N GLN A 210 29.77 -8.54 0.21
CA GLN A 210 28.79 -7.73 -0.51
C GLN A 210 28.99 -6.23 -0.25
N THR A 211 29.27 -5.85 1.00
CA THR A 211 29.44 -4.43 1.35
C THR A 211 30.71 -3.82 0.79
N TYR A 212 31.87 -4.45 0.99
CA TYR A 212 33.17 -3.84 0.66
C TYR A 212 33.64 -4.12 -0.77
N PHE A 213 33.18 -5.18 -1.43
CA PHE A 213 33.59 -5.56 -2.78
C PHE A 213 32.43 -5.74 -3.77
N ASN A 214 31.17 -5.75 -3.32
CA ASN A 214 29.99 -6.06 -4.13
C ASN A 214 30.14 -7.41 -4.87
N LYS A 215 30.51 -8.44 -4.09
CA LYS A 215 30.71 -9.84 -4.51
C LYS A 215 30.05 -10.79 -3.52
N ASP A 216 29.80 -12.02 -3.95
CA ASP A 216 29.62 -13.13 -3.02
C ASP A 216 30.96 -13.50 -2.34
N VAL A 217 30.94 -14.05 -1.12
CA VAL A 217 32.18 -14.43 -0.42
C VAL A 217 32.97 -15.50 -1.18
N SER A 218 32.30 -16.37 -1.95
CA SER A 218 32.95 -17.40 -2.78
C SER A 218 33.74 -16.84 -3.97
N GLU A 219 33.48 -15.59 -4.37
CA GLU A 219 34.13 -14.89 -5.50
C GLU A 219 35.34 -14.03 -5.10
N LEU A 220 35.70 -14.01 -3.81
CA LEU A 220 36.81 -13.22 -3.30
C LEU A 220 38.17 -13.80 -3.71
N THR A 221 39.09 -12.94 -4.14
CA THR A 221 40.49 -13.33 -4.39
C THR A 221 41.26 -13.48 -3.08
N LEU A 222 42.41 -14.17 -3.10
CA LEU A 222 43.36 -14.20 -1.97
C LEU A 222 43.70 -12.80 -1.43
N ALA A 223 43.84 -11.81 -2.31
CA ALA A 223 44.14 -10.43 -1.94
C ALA A 223 42.98 -9.77 -1.18
N GLU A 224 41.75 -9.98 -1.65
CA GLU A 224 40.50 -9.50 -1.03
C GLU A 224 40.21 -10.24 0.28
N CYS A 225 40.46 -11.56 0.34
CA CYS A 225 40.33 -12.37 1.55
C CYS A 225 41.22 -11.85 2.69
N ALA A 226 42.50 -11.57 2.38
CA ALA A 226 43.43 -10.97 3.34
C ALA A 226 43.11 -9.49 3.67
N SER A 227 42.38 -8.78 2.79
CA SER A 227 41.85 -7.44 3.07
C SER A 227 40.67 -7.49 4.06
N LEU A 228 39.74 -8.43 3.85
CA LEU A 228 38.56 -8.67 4.69
C LEU A 228 38.99 -9.08 6.11
N ALA A 229 39.90 -10.06 6.22
CA ALA A 229 40.51 -10.49 7.49
C ALA A 229 41.37 -9.40 8.16
N GLY A 230 41.67 -8.29 7.46
CA GLY A 230 42.34 -7.13 8.02
C GLY A 230 41.49 -6.30 8.98
N ILE A 231 40.16 -6.40 8.87
CA ILE A 231 39.23 -5.43 9.45
C ILE A 231 38.92 -5.71 10.93
N THR A 232 38.77 -6.99 11.28
CA THR A 232 38.11 -7.49 12.51
C THR A 232 38.70 -7.03 13.85
N ASN A 233 39.99 -6.67 13.90
CA ASN A 233 40.65 -6.21 15.12
C ASN A 233 40.22 -4.78 15.51
N LEU A 234 40.07 -3.88 14.53
CA LEU A 234 39.67 -2.48 14.72
C LEU A 234 38.90 -1.97 13.49
N PRO A 235 37.62 -2.33 13.29
CA PRO A 235 36.94 -2.07 12.02
C PRO A 235 37.00 -0.61 11.55
N GLY A 236 36.66 0.36 12.42
CA GLY A 236 36.74 1.79 12.09
C GLY A 236 38.14 2.36 11.84
N LYS A 237 39.21 1.59 12.09
CA LYS A 237 40.60 1.95 11.70
C LYS A 237 40.98 1.38 10.33
N TYR A 238 40.36 0.26 9.94
CA TYR A 238 40.67 -0.53 8.75
C TYR A 238 39.55 -0.47 7.69
N ASP A 239 38.62 0.48 7.83
CA ASP A 239 37.45 0.67 6.97
C ASP A 239 37.85 1.21 5.58
N PRO A 240 37.70 0.43 4.50
CA PRO A 240 38.08 0.82 3.14
C PRO A 240 37.29 1.98 2.52
N PHE A 241 36.16 2.38 3.13
CA PHE A 241 35.39 3.55 2.69
C PHE A 241 35.99 4.88 3.19
N THR A 242 36.92 4.83 4.14
CA THR A 242 37.70 6.01 4.56
C THR A 242 39.09 5.96 3.92
N GLU A 243 39.62 7.11 3.47
CA GLU A 243 40.95 7.21 2.84
C GLU A 243 42.05 6.57 3.72
N LYS A 244 42.14 7.01 4.98
CA LYS A 244 43.11 6.48 5.95
C LYS A 244 42.82 5.03 6.34
N GLY A 245 41.55 4.61 6.36
CA GLY A 245 41.18 3.23 6.66
C GLY A 245 41.54 2.27 5.52
N ARG A 246 41.38 2.69 4.26
CA ARG A 246 41.84 1.99 3.06
C ARG A 246 43.37 1.82 3.05
N GLU A 247 44.11 2.89 3.33
CA GLU A 247 45.56 2.82 3.53
C GLU A 247 45.96 1.81 4.64
N ASN A 248 45.30 1.89 5.80
CA ASN A 248 45.55 0.98 6.92
C ASN A 248 45.19 -0.46 6.55
N ASN A 249 44.12 -0.67 5.79
CA ASN A 249 43.66 -1.98 5.34
C ASN A 249 44.69 -2.61 4.41
N ILE A 250 45.14 -1.91 3.36
CA ILE A 250 46.18 -2.42 2.44
C ILE A 250 47.47 -2.76 3.19
N LYS A 251 47.87 -1.91 4.16
CA LYS A 251 49.04 -2.18 5.03
C LYS A 251 48.84 -3.41 5.92
N ARG A 252 47.61 -3.70 6.35
CA ARG A 252 47.24 -4.88 7.17
C ARG A 252 47.10 -6.15 6.32
N GLN A 253 46.53 -6.04 5.12
CA GLN A 253 46.39 -7.09 4.11
C GLN A 253 47.75 -7.69 3.74
N ARG A 254 48.76 -6.85 3.47
CA ARG A 254 50.14 -7.30 3.22
C ARG A 254 50.78 -8.05 4.40
N ILE A 255 50.46 -7.64 5.64
CA ILE A 255 50.91 -8.38 6.84
C ILE A 255 50.22 -9.75 6.90
N ILE A 256 48.92 -9.83 6.59
CA ILE A 256 48.16 -11.10 6.58
C ILE A 256 48.69 -12.05 5.52
N LEU A 257 48.87 -11.57 4.27
CA LEU A 257 49.48 -12.37 3.20
C LEU A 257 50.87 -12.88 3.58
N LYS A 258 51.69 -12.07 4.25
CA LYS A 258 53.02 -12.52 4.72
C LYS A 258 52.91 -13.56 5.83
N GLU A 259 51.97 -13.40 6.75
CA GLU A 259 51.70 -14.37 7.81
C GLU A 259 51.11 -15.69 7.26
N MET A 260 50.34 -15.66 6.18
CA MET A 260 49.88 -16.86 5.46
C MET A 260 51.04 -17.61 4.80
N LEU A 261 51.93 -16.87 4.11
CA LEU A 261 53.15 -17.41 3.51
C LEU A 261 54.09 -18.03 4.56
N ASP A 262 54.37 -17.32 5.66
CA ASP A 262 55.28 -17.77 6.73
C ASP A 262 54.70 -18.96 7.54
N GLN A 263 53.41 -19.24 7.39
CA GLN A 263 52.75 -20.43 7.96
C GLN A 263 52.53 -21.55 6.93
N GLY A 264 52.84 -21.32 5.65
CA GLY A 264 52.73 -22.30 4.57
C GLY A 264 51.32 -22.51 4.01
N TYR A 265 50.40 -21.56 4.22
CA TYR A 265 49.06 -21.61 3.60
C TYR A 265 49.07 -21.21 2.12
N ILE A 266 50.01 -20.36 1.70
CA ILE A 266 50.18 -19.93 0.31
C ILE A 266 51.64 -20.02 -0.12
N THR A 267 51.89 -20.17 -1.42
CA THR A 267 53.24 -20.13 -2.01
C THR A 267 53.75 -18.70 -2.18
N GLU A 268 55.07 -18.55 -2.38
CA GLU A 268 55.69 -17.27 -2.74
C GLU A 268 55.09 -16.69 -4.03
N ALA A 269 54.69 -17.53 -5.00
CA ALA A 269 54.08 -17.07 -6.25
C ALA A 269 52.70 -16.45 -6.03
N GLU A 270 51.87 -17.06 -5.17
CA GLU A 270 50.55 -16.54 -4.80
C GLU A 270 50.67 -15.29 -3.92
N TYR A 271 51.63 -15.26 -2.99
CA TYR A 271 51.97 -14.07 -2.22
C TYR A 271 52.37 -12.89 -3.13
N GLN A 272 53.30 -13.09 -4.07
CA GLN A 272 53.74 -12.06 -5.01
C GLN A 272 52.61 -11.62 -5.96
N LYS A 273 51.68 -12.50 -6.32
CA LYS A 273 50.46 -12.11 -7.05
C LYS A 273 49.58 -11.20 -6.17
N ALA A 274 49.23 -11.64 -4.96
CA ALA A 274 48.24 -10.98 -4.10
C ALA A 274 48.69 -9.64 -3.49
N ILE A 275 50.00 -9.40 -3.29
CA ILE A 275 50.49 -8.08 -2.82
C ILE A 275 50.53 -7.00 -3.92
N ASN A 276 50.50 -7.43 -5.19
CA ASN A 276 50.51 -6.59 -6.39
C ASN A 276 49.12 -6.45 -7.03
N GLU A 277 48.11 -7.13 -6.48
CA GLU A 277 46.72 -7.01 -6.91
C GLU A 277 46.10 -5.69 -6.43
N GLU A 278 45.41 -4.98 -7.32
CA GLU A 278 44.73 -3.72 -6.99
C GLU A 278 43.35 -4.01 -6.39
N LEU A 279 43.19 -3.76 -5.09
CA LEU A 279 41.93 -3.96 -4.37
C LEU A 279 40.87 -2.93 -4.78
N LYS A 280 39.90 -3.38 -5.57
CA LYS A 280 38.76 -2.58 -6.05
C LYS A 280 37.60 -2.66 -5.07
N PHE A 281 37.69 -1.85 -4.02
CA PHE A 281 36.58 -1.65 -3.09
C PHE A 281 35.38 -0.99 -3.81
N ALA A 282 34.18 -1.38 -3.40
CA ALA A 282 32.94 -0.73 -3.83
C ALA A 282 32.91 0.76 -3.47
N GLU A 283 32.02 1.52 -4.13
CA GLU A 283 31.67 2.86 -3.65
C GLU A 283 31.01 2.77 -2.26
N SER A 284 31.17 3.80 -1.43
CA SER A 284 30.68 3.76 -0.05
C SER A 284 29.16 3.62 -0.02
N ASN A 285 28.69 2.51 0.56
CA ASN A 285 27.36 1.99 0.32
C ASN A 285 26.31 2.78 1.13
N LYS A 286 25.89 3.95 0.63
CA LYS A 286 24.88 4.86 1.24
C LYS A 286 23.57 4.15 1.65
N ARG A 287 23.29 2.99 1.02
CA ARG A 287 22.16 2.10 1.30
C ARG A 287 21.96 1.79 2.79
N THR A 288 23.01 1.78 3.63
CA THR A 288 22.90 1.35 5.04
C THR A 288 22.20 2.34 5.99
N ALA A 289 21.96 3.60 5.58
CA ALA A 289 21.24 4.58 6.39
C ALA A 289 20.00 5.16 5.68
N GLU A 290 20.10 5.51 4.40
CA GLU A 290 19.00 6.16 3.67
C GLU A 290 17.86 5.16 3.35
N ASN A 291 18.18 3.92 2.97
CA ASN A 291 17.14 2.93 2.62
C ASN A 291 16.38 2.38 3.84
N ALA A 292 16.99 2.39 5.03
CA ALA A 292 16.33 1.98 6.27
C ALA A 292 15.24 2.98 6.72
N SER A 293 15.32 4.23 6.26
CA SER A 293 14.29 5.26 6.47
C SER A 293 13.11 5.11 5.49
N ASN A 294 13.41 4.85 4.21
CA ASN A 294 12.46 5.06 3.11
C ASN A 294 11.96 3.76 2.46
N GLN A 295 11.55 2.77 3.28
CA GLN A 295 10.88 1.54 2.85
C GLN A 295 9.61 1.87 2.01
N PRO A 296 9.41 1.34 0.78
CA PRO A 296 8.27 1.72 -0.07
C PRO A 296 6.89 1.41 0.54
N TYR A 297 5.85 2.18 0.16
CA TYR A 297 4.48 1.99 0.66
C TYR A 297 3.94 0.56 0.44
N PHE A 298 4.29 -0.08 -0.67
CA PHE A 298 3.96 -1.49 -0.93
C PHE A 298 4.59 -2.41 0.12
N ILE A 299 5.87 -2.22 0.44
CA ILE A 299 6.61 -3.05 1.41
C ILE A 299 6.11 -2.81 2.84
N ASP A 300 5.74 -1.57 3.20
CA ASP A 300 5.03 -1.28 4.46
C ASP A 300 3.75 -2.14 4.61
N GLN A 301 3.00 -2.32 3.51
CA GLN A 301 1.80 -3.14 3.50
C GLN A 301 2.12 -4.64 3.54
N VAL A 302 3.12 -5.12 2.80
CA VAL A 302 3.62 -6.51 2.90
C VAL A 302 4.02 -6.85 4.34
N VAL A 303 4.74 -5.96 5.02
CA VAL A 303 5.15 -6.15 6.43
C VAL A 303 3.92 -6.21 7.35
N LYS A 304 2.90 -5.36 7.15
CA LYS A 304 1.63 -5.44 7.89
C LYS A 304 0.90 -6.77 7.65
N ASP A 305 0.84 -7.22 6.40
CA ASP A 305 0.17 -8.47 6.00
C ASP A 305 0.88 -9.69 6.58
N VAL A 306 2.20 -9.85 6.34
CA VAL A 306 3.02 -10.94 6.88
C VAL A 306 2.96 -10.95 8.42
N LYS A 307 3.01 -9.79 9.09
CA LYS A 307 2.89 -9.73 10.55
C LYS A 307 1.53 -10.24 11.04
N ARG A 308 0.42 -9.81 10.44
CA ARG A 308 -0.93 -10.31 10.76
C ARG A 308 -1.00 -11.82 10.58
N ASP A 309 -0.44 -12.34 9.49
CA ASP A 309 -0.58 -13.74 9.12
C ASP A 309 0.35 -14.65 9.95
N LEU A 310 1.50 -14.15 10.43
CA LEU A 310 2.28 -14.78 11.51
C LEU A 310 1.52 -14.77 12.85
N MET A 311 0.88 -13.65 13.21
CA MET A 311 0.07 -13.58 14.43
C MET A 311 -1.13 -14.55 14.39
N ALA A 312 -1.71 -14.79 13.22
CA ALA A 312 -2.74 -15.80 13.01
C ALA A 312 -2.24 -17.25 13.16
N GLN A 313 -0.92 -17.51 13.04
CA GLN A 313 -0.28 -18.78 13.41
C GLN A 313 0.06 -18.89 14.91
N GLY A 314 -0.19 -17.85 15.71
CA GLY A 314 0.05 -17.83 17.16
C GLY A 314 1.39 -17.22 17.60
N TYR A 315 2.15 -16.59 16.70
CA TYR A 315 3.32 -15.79 17.10
C TYR A 315 2.87 -14.48 17.78
N SER A 316 3.59 -14.04 18.83
CA SER A 316 3.35 -12.69 19.39
C SER A 316 3.81 -11.60 18.42
N GLU A 317 3.33 -10.37 18.61
CA GLU A 317 3.69 -9.26 17.72
C GLU A 317 5.20 -8.96 17.73
N GLU A 318 5.86 -9.03 18.89
CA GLU A 318 7.30 -8.84 19.01
C GLU A 318 8.09 -9.97 18.34
N VAL A 319 7.59 -11.21 18.42
CA VAL A 319 8.20 -12.36 17.73
C VAL A 319 8.02 -12.25 16.21
N ALA A 320 6.84 -11.85 15.73
CA ALA A 320 6.57 -11.64 14.31
C ALA A 320 7.44 -10.51 13.72
N ILE A 321 7.52 -9.36 14.40
CA ILE A 321 8.42 -8.26 14.01
C ILE A 321 9.88 -8.69 14.02
N ARG A 322 10.33 -9.43 15.06
CA ARG A 322 11.69 -9.97 15.13
C ARG A 322 11.98 -10.97 14.00
N MET A 323 11.03 -11.80 13.62
CA MET A 323 11.19 -12.71 12.46
C MET A 323 11.32 -11.89 11.16
N ILE A 324 10.45 -10.91 10.92
CA ILE A 324 10.46 -10.10 9.70
C ILE A 324 11.78 -9.31 9.55
N TYR A 325 12.29 -8.67 10.60
CA TYR A 325 13.48 -7.80 10.50
C TYR A 325 14.81 -8.44 10.93
N ASN A 326 14.81 -9.61 11.59
CA ASN A 326 16.03 -10.22 12.14
C ASN A 326 16.10 -11.75 11.96
N GLY A 327 15.13 -12.36 11.27
CA GLY A 327 15.00 -13.81 11.11
C GLY A 327 15.53 -14.38 9.79
N GLY A 328 16.00 -13.55 8.86
CA GLY A 328 16.53 -14.01 7.57
C GLY A 328 15.47 -14.64 6.66
N LEU A 329 14.25 -14.07 6.64
CA LEU A 329 13.15 -14.63 5.85
C LEU A 329 13.35 -14.35 4.35
N GLN A 330 12.69 -15.16 3.51
CA GLN A 330 12.53 -14.89 2.08
C GLN A 330 11.06 -14.61 1.79
N ILE A 331 10.70 -13.34 1.58
CA ILE A 331 9.30 -12.90 1.37
C ILE A 331 9.06 -12.67 -0.11
N TYR A 332 8.22 -13.52 -0.74
CA TYR A 332 7.88 -13.42 -2.15
C TYR A 332 6.58 -12.64 -2.33
N THR A 333 6.69 -11.42 -2.84
CA THR A 333 5.56 -10.50 -3.00
C THR A 333 4.74 -10.78 -4.26
N THR A 334 3.68 -10.00 -4.45
CA THR A 334 2.92 -9.92 -5.71
C THR A 334 3.30 -8.69 -6.55
N MET A 335 4.25 -7.88 -6.08
CA MET A 335 4.62 -6.61 -6.69
C MET A 335 5.16 -6.81 -8.10
N ASP A 336 4.66 -6.02 -9.05
CA ASP A 336 5.26 -5.89 -10.37
C ASP A 336 6.15 -4.63 -10.38
N PRO A 337 7.46 -4.74 -10.69
CA PRO A 337 8.39 -3.62 -10.59
C PRO A 337 8.19 -2.55 -11.67
N ASP A 338 7.73 -2.92 -12.88
CA ASP A 338 7.46 -1.97 -13.96
C ASP A 338 6.18 -1.17 -13.63
N ILE A 339 5.14 -1.83 -13.09
CA ILE A 339 3.89 -1.18 -12.65
C ILE A 339 4.12 -0.29 -11.41
N GLN A 340 4.89 -0.75 -10.42
CA GLN A 340 5.23 0.07 -9.25
C GLN A 340 6.04 1.31 -9.66
N LYS A 341 7.06 1.14 -10.52
CA LYS A 341 7.84 2.26 -11.05
C LYS A 341 6.98 3.27 -11.82
N ALA A 342 6.03 2.81 -12.65
CA ALA A 342 5.10 3.69 -13.35
C ALA A 342 4.23 4.52 -12.39
N MET A 343 3.89 3.97 -11.22
CA MET A 343 3.21 4.68 -10.15
C MET A 343 4.15 5.68 -9.45
N ASP A 344 5.36 5.25 -9.09
CA ASP A 344 6.37 6.09 -8.41
C ASP A 344 6.71 7.35 -9.24
N GLU A 345 6.92 7.20 -10.56
CA GLU A 345 7.19 8.31 -11.50
C GLU A 345 6.06 9.36 -11.55
N VAL A 346 4.80 8.93 -11.43
CA VAL A 346 3.65 9.86 -11.46
C VAL A 346 3.43 10.48 -10.09
N PHE A 347 3.59 9.71 -9.01
CA PHE A 347 3.36 10.19 -7.65
C PHE A 347 4.45 11.12 -7.10
N THR A 348 5.66 11.10 -7.68
CA THR A 348 6.76 12.03 -7.36
C THR A 348 6.72 13.34 -8.13
N ASP A 349 5.92 13.46 -9.19
CA ASP A 349 5.83 14.68 -10.02
C ASP A 349 4.93 15.76 -9.39
N GLU A 350 5.53 16.89 -9.02
CA GLU A 350 4.86 18.03 -8.40
C GLU A 350 3.70 18.61 -9.23
N LYS A 351 3.65 18.37 -10.55
CA LYS A 351 2.59 18.90 -11.44
C LYS A 351 1.19 18.41 -11.06
N TYR A 352 1.09 17.33 -10.27
CA TYR A 352 -0.17 16.78 -9.76
C TYR A 352 -0.61 17.37 -8.40
N PHE A 353 0.29 18.04 -7.67
CA PHE A 353 0.11 18.42 -6.26
C PHE A 353 0.21 19.94 -6.02
N THR A 354 -0.30 20.74 -6.95
CA THR A 354 0.11 22.15 -7.15
C THR A 354 -0.56 23.16 -6.21
N LYS A 355 -1.63 22.81 -5.48
CA LYS A 355 -2.41 23.76 -4.67
C LYS A 355 -2.28 23.50 -3.17
N VAL A 356 -1.09 23.76 -2.61
CA VAL A 356 -0.91 23.84 -1.15
C VAL A 356 -1.97 24.77 -0.55
N ASN A 357 -2.77 24.26 0.38
CA ASN A 357 -3.91 24.98 0.92
C ASN A 357 -3.46 26.09 1.87
N LYS A 358 -3.73 27.36 1.51
CA LYS A 358 -3.27 28.53 2.28
C LYS A 358 -3.87 28.68 3.69
N LYS A 359 -4.88 27.88 4.09
CA LYS A 359 -5.47 27.90 5.43
C LYS A 359 -4.92 26.82 6.35
N THR A 360 -4.63 25.63 5.82
CA THR A 360 -4.11 24.47 6.60
C THR A 360 -2.63 24.19 6.35
N SER A 361 -1.99 24.90 5.41
CA SER A 361 -0.63 24.66 4.91
C SER A 361 -0.39 23.24 4.35
N GLN A 362 -1.46 22.50 4.03
CA GLN A 362 -1.36 21.14 3.51
C GLN A 362 -1.17 21.10 2.00
N THR A 363 -0.18 20.33 1.54
CA THR A 363 -0.11 19.84 0.16
C THR A 363 -1.22 18.80 -0.06
N PRO A 364 -1.98 18.85 -1.17
CA PRO A 364 -2.95 17.80 -1.50
C PRO A 364 -2.25 16.44 -1.61
N GLN A 365 -2.98 15.39 -1.28
CA GLN A 365 -2.52 14.01 -1.23
C GLN A 365 -3.23 13.17 -2.29
N ALA A 366 -2.56 12.11 -2.73
CA ALA A 366 -3.16 11.05 -3.52
C ALA A 366 -2.84 9.69 -2.91
N ALA A 367 -3.58 8.67 -3.30
CA ALA A 367 -3.21 7.27 -3.11
C ALA A 367 -3.78 6.41 -4.24
N MET A 368 -3.01 5.40 -4.66
CA MET A 368 -3.40 4.47 -5.71
C MET A 368 -3.08 3.02 -5.34
N VAL A 369 -3.94 2.12 -5.81
CA VAL A 369 -3.71 0.67 -5.82
C VAL A 369 -4.02 0.14 -7.22
N ILE A 370 -3.17 -0.76 -7.72
CA ILE A 370 -3.41 -1.56 -8.92
C ILE A 370 -3.50 -3.04 -8.52
N MET A 371 -4.58 -3.70 -8.95
CA MET A 371 -4.82 -5.13 -8.77
C MET A 371 -5.07 -5.82 -10.12
N ASP A 372 -4.73 -7.10 -10.21
CA ASP A 372 -5.09 -7.97 -11.34
C ASP A 372 -6.39 -8.78 -11.09
N PRO A 373 -6.98 -9.41 -12.12
CA PRO A 373 -8.19 -10.24 -12.00
C PRO A 373 -8.11 -11.45 -11.07
N ASN A 374 -6.93 -11.78 -10.52
CA ASN A 374 -6.72 -12.90 -9.58
C ASN A 374 -6.58 -12.42 -8.12
N GLY A 375 -6.73 -11.12 -7.86
CA GLY A 375 -6.61 -10.53 -6.53
C GLY A 375 -5.19 -10.14 -6.12
N TYR A 376 -4.20 -10.27 -7.00
CA TYR A 376 -2.83 -9.86 -6.71
C TYR A 376 -2.70 -8.34 -6.79
N VAL A 377 -2.26 -7.71 -5.70
CA VAL A 377 -1.89 -6.29 -5.66
C VAL A 377 -0.55 -6.16 -6.37
N ARG A 378 -0.52 -5.45 -7.51
CA ARG A 378 0.67 -5.30 -8.34
C ARG A 378 1.49 -4.05 -8.00
N ALA A 379 0.82 -2.98 -7.58
CA ALA A 379 1.47 -1.75 -7.12
C ALA A 379 0.59 -0.97 -6.14
N LEU A 380 1.22 -0.19 -5.26
CA LEU A 380 0.56 0.56 -4.18
C LEU A 380 1.38 1.79 -3.77
N TYR A 381 0.74 2.97 -3.74
CA TYR A 381 1.36 4.23 -3.30
C TYR A 381 0.41 5.06 -2.43
N GLY A 382 0.90 5.57 -1.29
CA GLY A 382 0.07 6.04 -0.16
C GLY A 382 0.09 7.53 0.19
N GLY A 383 0.75 8.38 -0.61
CA GLY A 383 0.83 9.83 -0.37
C GLY A 383 1.46 10.58 -1.56
N SER A 384 1.47 11.91 -1.53
CA SER A 384 2.13 12.74 -2.56
C SER A 384 3.65 12.79 -2.39
N GLY A 385 4.42 12.81 -3.48
CA GLY A 385 5.87 13.02 -3.45
C GLY A 385 6.64 11.81 -2.91
N GLU A 386 7.97 11.96 -2.78
CA GLU A 386 8.83 10.91 -2.24
C GLU A 386 8.44 10.50 -0.81
N LYS A 387 8.49 9.19 -0.53
CA LYS A 387 8.22 8.66 0.81
C LYS A 387 9.42 8.87 1.75
N ILE A 388 9.32 9.90 2.59
CA ILE A 388 10.30 10.19 3.65
C ILE A 388 9.84 9.53 4.96
N GLY A 389 10.56 8.51 5.42
CA GLY A 389 10.27 7.81 6.68
C GLY A 389 9.03 6.89 6.61
N ALA A 390 8.24 6.90 7.70
CA ALA A 390 6.99 6.14 7.84
C ALA A 390 5.73 7.04 7.86
N PRO A 391 5.40 7.74 6.75
CA PRO A 391 4.18 8.54 6.66
C PRO A 391 2.93 7.66 6.51
N LEU A 392 1.76 8.27 6.72
CA LEU A 392 0.46 7.64 6.63
C LEU A 392 0.23 7.00 5.24
N ASN A 393 0.06 5.67 5.19
CA ASN A 393 -0.22 4.95 3.95
C ASN A 393 -1.72 5.01 3.60
N ARG A 394 -2.12 6.02 2.83
CA ARG A 394 -3.53 6.29 2.49
C ARG A 394 -4.14 5.31 1.49
N ALA A 395 -3.36 4.41 0.92
CA ALA A 395 -3.85 3.40 -0.02
C ALA A 395 -4.54 2.22 0.70
N SER A 396 -4.02 1.83 1.87
CA SER A 396 -4.40 0.56 2.52
C SER A 396 -4.61 0.62 4.03
N ASP A 397 -4.21 1.70 4.72
CA ASP A 397 -4.34 1.73 6.18
C ASP A 397 -5.83 1.78 6.61
N PRO A 398 -6.30 0.91 7.52
CA PRO A 398 -7.70 0.91 7.98
C PRO A 398 -8.15 2.22 8.64
N GLN A 399 -7.22 3.04 9.14
CA GLN A 399 -7.53 4.36 9.71
C GLN A 399 -7.82 5.43 8.64
N VAL A 400 -7.39 5.22 7.38
CA VAL A 400 -7.63 6.17 6.28
C VAL A 400 -8.95 5.86 5.61
N GLN A 401 -10.02 6.30 6.26
CA GLN A 401 -11.37 6.17 5.76
C GLN A 401 -11.78 7.43 4.97
N ARG A 402 -11.95 7.27 3.65
CA ARG A 402 -12.38 8.35 2.74
C ARG A 402 -13.75 8.05 2.14
N GLN A 403 -14.54 9.09 1.86
CA GLN A 403 -15.90 8.92 1.37
C GLN A 403 -15.86 8.65 -0.15
N PRO A 404 -16.39 7.51 -0.66
CA PRO A 404 -16.23 7.12 -2.07
C PRO A 404 -17.07 8.00 -3.02
N GLY A 405 -18.22 8.49 -2.55
CA GLY A 405 -19.19 9.15 -3.42
C GLY A 405 -19.67 8.22 -4.54
N SER A 406 -19.84 8.76 -5.75
CA SER A 406 -20.43 8.01 -6.88
C SER A 406 -19.63 6.81 -7.44
N THR A 407 -18.43 6.49 -6.93
CA THR A 407 -17.79 5.17 -7.18
C THR A 407 -18.45 4.03 -6.41
N PHE A 408 -19.32 4.31 -5.45
CA PHE A 408 -20.06 3.27 -4.73
C PHE A 408 -21.24 2.70 -5.54
N LYS A 409 -21.82 3.50 -6.45
CA LYS A 409 -23.03 3.14 -7.21
C LYS A 409 -22.94 1.84 -8.02
N PRO A 410 -21.81 1.50 -8.70
CA PRO A 410 -21.70 0.26 -9.45
C PRO A 410 -21.75 -0.99 -8.57
N ILE A 411 -21.11 -0.95 -7.39
CA ILE A 411 -20.99 -2.10 -6.47
C ILE A 411 -22.15 -2.22 -5.48
N ALA A 412 -22.75 -1.09 -5.07
CA ALA A 412 -23.83 -1.08 -4.08
C ALA A 412 -25.24 -1.10 -4.69
N ILE A 413 -25.41 -0.74 -5.98
CA ILE A 413 -26.74 -0.48 -6.58
C ILE A 413 -26.88 -1.20 -7.92
N TYR A 414 -26.12 -0.78 -8.93
CA TYR A 414 -26.40 -1.18 -10.31
C TYR A 414 -25.98 -2.63 -10.59
N GLY A 415 -24.80 -3.06 -10.13
CA GLY A 415 -24.38 -4.47 -10.19
C GLY A 415 -25.35 -5.41 -9.48
N PRO A 416 -25.67 -5.17 -8.19
CA PRO A 416 -26.66 -5.97 -7.46
C PRO A 416 -28.03 -6.00 -8.15
N ALA A 417 -28.59 -4.86 -8.56
CA ALA A 417 -29.92 -4.81 -9.17
C ALA A 417 -29.99 -5.46 -10.58
N ILE A 418 -28.88 -5.45 -11.33
CA ILE A 418 -28.77 -6.20 -12.61
C ILE A 418 -28.60 -7.70 -12.34
N ASN A 419 -27.84 -8.08 -11.31
CA ASN A 419 -27.66 -9.50 -10.96
C ASN A 419 -28.96 -10.12 -10.44
N GLU A 420 -29.68 -9.43 -9.56
CA GLU A 420 -31.04 -9.78 -9.10
C GLU A 420 -32.12 -9.63 -10.21
N ARG A 421 -31.72 -9.32 -11.45
CA ARG A 421 -32.58 -9.15 -12.65
C ARG A 421 -33.70 -8.11 -12.49
N ARG A 422 -33.58 -7.19 -11.52
CA ARG A 422 -34.59 -6.17 -11.19
C ARG A 422 -34.54 -4.96 -12.12
N ILE A 423 -33.38 -4.70 -12.72
CA ILE A 423 -33.19 -3.68 -13.75
C ILE A 423 -32.34 -4.21 -14.90
N THR A 424 -32.42 -3.53 -16.05
CA THR A 424 -31.54 -3.72 -17.21
C THR A 424 -30.85 -2.40 -17.54
N ALA A 425 -29.87 -2.42 -18.46
CA ALA A 425 -29.28 -1.20 -19.01
C ALA A 425 -30.32 -0.25 -19.62
N ALA A 426 -31.42 -0.80 -20.16
CA ALA A 426 -32.53 -0.09 -20.80
C ALA A 426 -33.64 0.38 -19.84
N THR A 427 -33.68 -0.09 -18.59
CA THR A 427 -34.75 0.24 -17.64
C THR A 427 -34.82 1.77 -17.44
N ILE A 428 -36.01 2.35 -17.62
CA ILE A 428 -36.25 3.78 -17.47
C ILE A 428 -36.58 4.10 -16.02
N VAL A 429 -35.93 5.13 -15.49
CA VAL A 429 -36.27 5.76 -14.21
C VAL A 429 -36.35 7.26 -14.47
N ASP A 430 -37.43 7.89 -14.00
CA ASP A 430 -37.64 9.32 -14.25
C ASP A 430 -36.73 10.18 -13.35
N ASP A 431 -35.86 10.98 -13.97
CA ASP A 431 -34.92 11.90 -13.31
C ASP A 431 -35.60 13.26 -13.11
N VAL A 432 -36.34 13.37 -12.00
CA VAL A 432 -37.18 14.50 -11.57
C VAL A 432 -36.93 14.82 -10.09
N PRO A 433 -37.31 16.02 -9.58
CA PRO A 433 -37.31 16.30 -8.15
C PRO A 433 -38.00 15.19 -7.32
N VAL A 434 -37.41 14.85 -6.17
CA VAL A 434 -37.92 13.81 -5.25
C VAL A 434 -37.81 14.25 -3.81
N TYR A 435 -38.71 13.76 -2.96
CA TYR A 435 -38.85 14.15 -1.55
C TYR A 435 -38.72 12.92 -0.62
N MET A 436 -37.70 12.10 -0.84
CA MET A 436 -37.56 10.78 -0.20
C MET A 436 -37.38 10.82 1.34
N LEU A 437 -37.10 11.99 1.91
CA LEU A 437 -37.01 12.21 3.35
C LEU A 437 -38.24 12.94 3.95
N GLY A 438 -39.25 13.24 3.13
CA GLY A 438 -40.43 14.05 3.48
C GLY A 438 -40.47 15.40 2.76
N VAL A 439 -41.67 15.86 2.38
CA VAL A 439 -41.87 17.13 1.63
C VAL A 439 -41.48 18.35 2.47
N ASP A 440 -41.60 18.23 3.79
CA ASP A 440 -41.13 19.17 4.82
C ASP A 440 -39.61 19.39 4.77
N LYS A 441 -38.83 18.33 4.49
CA LYS A 441 -37.36 18.38 4.50
C LYS A 441 -36.74 18.88 3.19
N GLY A 442 -37.58 19.19 2.19
CA GLY A 442 -37.14 19.64 0.87
C GLY A 442 -36.75 18.50 -0.07
N ALA A 443 -36.43 18.86 -1.31
CA ALA A 443 -36.08 17.87 -2.33
C ALA A 443 -34.76 17.17 -1.95
N TYR A 444 -34.79 15.85 -1.84
CA TYR A 444 -33.62 15.02 -1.57
C TYR A 444 -33.78 13.61 -2.17
N PRO A 445 -32.74 13.06 -2.82
CA PRO A 445 -31.45 13.71 -3.13
C PRO A 445 -31.52 14.59 -4.39
N ASN A 446 -30.61 15.55 -4.49
CA ASN A 446 -30.47 16.40 -5.69
C ASN A 446 -29.36 15.87 -6.60
N ASN A 447 -29.48 16.10 -7.90
CA ASN A 447 -28.37 15.94 -8.85
C ASN A 447 -27.30 17.02 -8.62
N PHE A 448 -26.04 16.74 -8.99
CA PHE A 448 -24.89 17.62 -8.72
C PHE A 448 -25.01 19.00 -9.38
N ASP A 449 -25.65 19.06 -10.54
CA ASP A 449 -25.95 20.25 -11.34
C ASP A 449 -27.34 20.86 -11.03
N TYR A 450 -28.03 20.36 -10.00
CA TYR A 450 -29.44 20.64 -9.67
C TYR A 450 -30.34 20.64 -10.91
N SER A 451 -30.08 19.74 -11.85
CA SER A 451 -30.80 19.63 -13.12
C SER A 451 -31.33 18.22 -13.32
N TYR A 452 -32.46 18.13 -14.02
CA TYR A 452 -33.30 16.96 -14.09
C TYR A 452 -33.51 16.62 -15.57
N ALA A 453 -33.14 15.41 -15.98
CA ALA A 453 -33.19 14.99 -17.39
C ALA A 453 -34.53 14.40 -17.82
N GLY A 454 -35.40 14.05 -16.85
CA GLY A 454 -36.60 13.29 -17.09
C GLY A 454 -36.32 11.81 -17.43
N LEU A 455 -37.01 11.26 -18.42
CA LEU A 455 -36.98 9.82 -18.72
C LEU A 455 -35.55 9.33 -19.05
N THR A 456 -34.96 8.57 -18.13
CA THR A 456 -33.52 8.24 -18.14
C THR A 456 -33.28 6.73 -18.01
N THR A 457 -32.55 6.13 -18.95
CA THR A 457 -32.07 4.73 -18.83
C THR A 457 -31.04 4.57 -17.71
N ILE A 458 -30.95 3.39 -17.10
CA ILE A 458 -29.87 3.07 -16.13
C ILE A 458 -28.49 3.31 -16.75
N ARG A 459 -28.29 2.99 -18.04
CA ARG A 459 -27.04 3.32 -18.76
C ARG A 459 -26.75 4.82 -18.78
N ASN A 460 -27.73 5.67 -19.06
CA ASN A 460 -27.51 7.12 -19.05
C ASN A 460 -27.31 7.65 -17.62
N ALA A 461 -28.00 7.06 -16.63
CA ALA A 461 -27.86 7.39 -15.22
C ALA A 461 -26.45 7.07 -14.68
N ILE A 462 -25.86 5.93 -15.03
CA ILE A 462 -24.48 5.60 -14.63
C ILE A 462 -23.45 6.43 -15.42
N LYS A 463 -23.68 6.65 -16.73
CA LYS A 463 -22.84 7.51 -17.60
C LYS A 463 -22.70 8.93 -17.06
N ARG A 464 -23.83 9.59 -16.76
CA ARG A 464 -23.91 10.96 -16.20
C ARG A 464 -23.79 10.99 -14.67
N SER A 465 -23.71 9.84 -14.01
CA SER A 465 -23.60 9.71 -12.55
C SER A 465 -24.79 10.25 -11.73
N VAL A 466 -25.99 10.25 -12.30
CA VAL A 466 -27.26 10.79 -11.77
C VAL A 466 -27.54 10.31 -10.34
N ASN A 467 -28.02 11.20 -9.46
CA ASN A 467 -28.28 10.91 -8.04
C ASN A 467 -29.71 10.43 -7.80
N VAL A 468 -30.72 11.08 -8.39
CA VAL A 468 -32.14 10.68 -8.21
C VAL A 468 -32.36 9.24 -8.66
N VAL A 469 -31.90 8.89 -9.86
CA VAL A 469 -32.05 7.52 -10.40
C VAL A 469 -31.33 6.49 -9.52
N ALA A 470 -30.12 6.79 -9.04
CA ALA A 470 -29.40 5.89 -8.12
C ALA A 470 -30.18 5.65 -6.82
N ALA A 471 -30.76 6.70 -6.25
CA ALA A 471 -31.57 6.64 -5.04
C ALA A 471 -32.90 5.89 -5.25
N LYS A 472 -33.62 6.14 -6.35
CA LYS A 472 -34.84 5.41 -6.73
C LYS A 472 -34.55 3.92 -6.91
N VAL A 473 -33.48 3.55 -7.62
CA VAL A 473 -33.09 2.14 -7.79
C VAL A 473 -32.73 1.49 -6.45
N TRP A 474 -32.00 2.18 -5.58
CA TRP A 474 -31.60 1.64 -4.27
C TRP A 474 -32.79 1.48 -3.31
N GLN A 475 -33.64 2.50 -3.19
CA GLN A 475 -34.76 2.53 -2.24
C GLN A 475 -35.98 1.75 -2.73
N ASP A 476 -36.38 1.95 -3.98
CA ASP A 476 -37.70 1.55 -4.49
C ASP A 476 -37.67 0.23 -5.28
N ILE A 477 -36.48 -0.22 -5.74
CA ILE A 477 -36.33 -1.40 -6.63
C ILE A 477 -35.45 -2.50 -6.01
N LEU A 478 -34.22 -2.17 -5.61
CA LEU A 478 -33.28 -3.12 -5.00
C LEU A 478 -33.64 -3.40 -3.54
N GLY A 479 -33.88 -2.33 -2.77
CA GLY A 479 -34.01 -2.37 -1.32
C GLY A 479 -32.64 -2.32 -0.62
N PRO A 480 -32.58 -1.82 0.63
CA PRO A 480 -31.32 -1.65 1.34
C PRO A 480 -30.62 -2.98 1.63
N ASP A 481 -31.31 -4.02 2.09
CA ASP A 481 -30.66 -5.23 2.59
C ASP A 481 -29.86 -5.99 1.52
N LEU A 482 -30.37 -6.08 0.28
CA LEU A 482 -29.61 -6.64 -0.85
C LEU A 482 -28.40 -5.77 -1.24
N SER A 483 -28.50 -4.45 -1.10
CA SER A 483 -27.36 -3.55 -1.29
C SER A 483 -26.25 -3.84 -0.28
N LEU A 484 -26.60 -4.09 0.99
CA LEU A 484 -25.63 -4.40 2.05
C LEU A 484 -25.04 -5.82 1.89
N GLU A 485 -25.85 -6.81 1.53
CA GLU A 485 -25.40 -8.19 1.28
C GLU A 485 -24.33 -8.27 0.18
N TYR A 486 -24.52 -7.55 -0.93
CA TYR A 486 -23.54 -7.51 -2.02
C TYR A 486 -22.26 -6.74 -1.67
N LEU A 487 -22.32 -5.81 -0.71
CA LEU A 487 -21.14 -5.13 -0.18
C LEU A 487 -20.36 -6.04 0.78
N ASP A 488 -21.03 -6.86 1.58
CA ASP A 488 -20.38 -7.88 2.41
C ASP A 488 -19.61 -8.91 1.56
N LYS A 489 -20.18 -9.34 0.41
CA LYS A 489 -19.52 -10.23 -0.58
C LYS A 489 -18.19 -9.69 -1.14
N VAL A 490 -17.91 -8.39 -1.01
CA VAL A 490 -16.62 -7.75 -1.39
C VAL A 490 -15.79 -7.27 -0.17
N ASN A 491 -16.03 -7.83 1.01
CA ASN A 491 -15.44 -7.44 2.30
C ASN A 491 -15.65 -5.96 2.68
N LEU A 492 -16.81 -5.42 2.31
CA LEU A 492 -17.31 -4.11 2.73
C LEU A 492 -18.61 -4.30 3.52
N ASN A 493 -18.57 -4.98 4.66
CA ASN A 493 -19.74 -5.12 5.54
C ASN A 493 -20.33 -3.73 5.90
N ARG A 494 -21.66 -3.60 5.82
CA ARG A 494 -22.40 -2.34 6.07
C ARG A 494 -23.71 -2.56 6.83
N ASP A 495 -23.82 -3.62 7.62
CA ASP A 495 -25.10 -4.13 8.16
C ASP A 495 -25.94 -3.14 9.00
N ASN A 496 -25.37 -2.00 9.39
CA ASN A 496 -26.02 -0.95 10.16
C ASN A 496 -26.32 0.33 9.35
N GLU A 497 -25.97 0.40 8.06
CA GLU A 497 -26.04 1.62 7.23
C GLU A 497 -27.29 1.70 6.33
N ARG A 498 -28.49 1.38 6.87
CA ARG A 498 -29.77 1.42 6.14
C ARG A 498 -30.33 2.85 5.93
N TYR A 499 -29.57 3.72 5.27
CA TYR A 499 -29.98 5.10 4.96
C TYR A 499 -29.62 5.54 3.54
N LEU A 500 -30.40 6.50 3.03
CA LEU A 500 -30.40 6.88 1.62
C LEU A 500 -29.07 7.49 1.11
N SER A 501 -28.24 8.07 1.98
CA SER A 501 -26.93 8.59 1.56
C SER A 501 -25.93 7.50 1.16
N LEU A 502 -26.13 6.24 1.59
CA LEU A 502 -25.30 5.11 1.15
C LEU A 502 -25.41 4.91 -0.37
N ALA A 503 -26.59 5.12 -0.97
CA ALA A 503 -26.82 5.10 -2.42
C ALA A 503 -26.03 6.20 -3.19
N LEU A 504 -25.45 7.17 -2.47
CA LEU A 504 -24.63 8.23 -3.03
C LEU A 504 -23.14 8.09 -2.66
N GLY A 505 -22.78 7.05 -1.90
CA GLY A 505 -21.45 6.85 -1.32
C GLY A 505 -21.12 7.81 -0.18
N GLY A 506 -22.14 8.25 0.57
CA GLY A 506 -22.01 8.93 1.86
C GLY A 506 -22.25 7.93 3.00
N LEU A 507 -21.17 7.30 3.44
CA LEU A 507 -21.12 6.20 4.40
C LEU A 507 -20.83 6.70 5.83
N ASN A 508 -21.08 5.87 6.85
CA ASN A 508 -20.72 6.19 8.24
C ASN A 508 -19.20 6.02 8.44
N GLN A 509 -18.68 4.87 8.01
CA GLN A 509 -17.25 4.63 7.88
C GLN A 509 -16.83 4.76 6.41
N GLY A 510 -15.70 5.39 6.12
CA GLY A 510 -15.21 5.49 4.73
C GLY A 510 -14.65 4.17 4.19
N VAL A 511 -13.90 4.28 3.10
CA VAL A 511 -13.11 3.21 2.45
C VAL A 511 -11.75 3.75 1.99
N ASN A 512 -10.80 2.86 1.71
CA ASN A 512 -9.50 3.19 1.11
C ASN A 512 -9.36 2.63 -0.33
N PRO A 513 -8.37 3.10 -1.11
CA PRO A 513 -8.12 2.61 -2.47
C PRO A 513 -7.93 1.10 -2.62
N LEU A 514 -7.32 0.42 -1.64
CA LEU A 514 -7.17 -1.04 -1.65
C LEU A 514 -8.54 -1.75 -1.65
N GLN A 515 -9.45 -1.33 -0.77
CA GLN A 515 -10.82 -1.84 -0.73
C GLN A 515 -11.59 -1.52 -2.03
N MET A 516 -11.44 -0.30 -2.56
CA MET A 516 -12.14 0.11 -3.78
C MET A 516 -11.62 -0.56 -5.05
N ALA A 517 -10.33 -0.87 -5.14
CA ALA A 517 -9.79 -1.72 -6.20
C ALA A 517 -10.36 -3.14 -6.11
N ALA A 518 -10.30 -3.75 -4.92
CA ALA A 518 -10.79 -5.10 -4.67
C ALA A 518 -12.28 -5.27 -5.00
N ALA A 519 -13.13 -4.31 -4.59
CA ALA A 519 -14.56 -4.32 -4.86
C ALA A 519 -14.91 -4.18 -6.37
N TYR A 520 -13.96 -3.72 -7.20
CA TYR A 520 -14.12 -3.62 -8.65
C TYR A 520 -13.51 -4.80 -9.43
N VAL A 521 -12.67 -5.63 -8.79
CA VAL A 521 -12.14 -6.88 -9.40
C VAL A 521 -13.24 -7.76 -10.02
N PRO A 522 -14.43 -7.99 -9.39
CA PRO A 522 -15.53 -8.73 -9.99
C PRO A 522 -15.91 -8.35 -11.42
N PHE A 523 -15.70 -7.10 -11.85
CA PHE A 523 -16.02 -6.68 -13.23
C PHE A 523 -14.99 -7.15 -14.26
N VAL A 524 -13.76 -7.51 -13.86
CA VAL A 524 -12.72 -8.07 -14.74
C VAL A 524 -12.51 -9.57 -14.56
N SER A 525 -12.96 -10.14 -13.43
CA SER A 525 -12.76 -11.54 -13.01
C SER A 525 -14.01 -12.41 -13.14
N LYS A 526 -14.90 -12.12 -14.11
CA LYS A 526 -16.14 -12.90 -14.37
C LYS A 526 -17.11 -12.95 -13.17
N GLY A 527 -17.15 -11.90 -12.34
CA GLY A 527 -18.00 -11.79 -11.16
C GLY A 527 -17.38 -12.27 -9.85
N ILE A 528 -16.11 -12.68 -9.85
CA ILE A 528 -15.42 -13.28 -8.69
C ILE A 528 -14.59 -12.24 -7.93
N TYR A 529 -14.99 -11.90 -6.71
CA TYR A 529 -14.13 -11.13 -5.79
C TYR A 529 -12.97 -12.01 -5.30
N TYR A 530 -11.81 -11.38 -5.08
CA TYR A 530 -10.65 -11.99 -4.43
C TYR A 530 -10.16 -11.12 -3.26
N GLU A 531 -9.81 -11.74 -2.12
CA GLU A 531 -9.13 -11.04 -1.03
C GLU A 531 -7.77 -10.49 -1.53
N PRO A 532 -7.47 -9.18 -1.34
CA PRO A 532 -6.22 -8.61 -1.84
C PRO A 532 -4.97 -9.29 -1.26
N MET A 533 -4.11 -9.76 -2.15
CA MET A 533 -2.83 -10.38 -1.79
C MET A 533 -1.66 -9.47 -2.16
N THR A 534 -0.79 -9.20 -1.19
CA THR A 534 0.49 -8.48 -1.34
C THR A 534 1.71 -9.41 -1.36
N TYR A 535 1.54 -10.66 -0.93
CA TYR A 535 2.57 -11.71 -0.96
C TYR A 535 1.97 -13.10 -1.18
N THR A 536 2.78 -14.01 -1.71
CA THR A 536 2.39 -15.40 -2.04
C THR A 536 2.97 -16.42 -1.06
N LYS A 537 4.24 -16.28 -0.68
CA LYS A 537 4.92 -17.17 0.28
C LYS A 537 5.99 -16.45 1.11
N VAL A 538 6.26 -16.98 2.30
CA VAL A 538 7.38 -16.59 3.17
C VAL A 538 8.13 -17.85 3.59
N LEU A 539 9.44 -17.89 3.33
CA LEU A 539 10.31 -19.00 3.70
C LEU A 539 11.28 -18.61 4.83
N ASP A 540 11.82 -19.60 5.54
CA ASP A 540 13.01 -19.44 6.39
C ASP A 540 14.32 -19.44 5.55
N MET A 541 15.45 -19.20 6.21
CA MET A 541 16.80 -19.23 5.59
C MET A 541 17.17 -20.56 4.93
N LYS A 542 16.44 -21.65 5.20
CA LYS A 542 16.68 -22.99 4.65
C LYS A 542 15.68 -23.35 3.53
N GLY A 543 14.80 -22.41 3.15
CA GLY A 543 13.77 -22.61 2.14
C GLY A 543 12.50 -23.32 2.65
N ASN A 544 12.36 -23.55 3.96
CA ASN A 544 11.13 -24.13 4.53
C ASN A 544 10.00 -23.09 4.51
N VAL A 545 8.80 -23.51 4.13
CA VAL A 545 7.61 -22.64 4.12
C VAL A 545 7.17 -22.31 5.54
N ILE A 546 7.11 -21.03 5.88
CA ILE A 546 6.47 -20.51 7.11
C ILE A 546 5.04 -20.10 6.79
N LEU A 547 4.85 -19.35 5.69
CA LEU A 547 3.54 -18.91 5.20
C LEU A 547 3.42 -19.23 3.70
N GLU A 548 2.27 -19.75 3.29
CA GLU A 548 1.83 -19.83 1.90
C GLU A 548 0.40 -19.28 1.84
N LYS A 549 0.14 -18.37 0.91
CA LYS A 549 -1.19 -17.83 0.64
C LYS A 549 -1.66 -18.26 -0.75
N LYS A 550 -2.95 -18.58 -0.81
CA LYS A 550 -3.70 -18.82 -2.05
C LYS A 550 -4.84 -17.80 -2.12
N PRO A 551 -5.20 -17.28 -3.30
CA PRO A 551 -6.32 -16.37 -3.42
C PRO A 551 -7.59 -17.01 -2.84
N LYS A 552 -8.17 -16.37 -1.84
CA LYS A 552 -9.54 -16.68 -1.40
C LYS A 552 -10.50 -15.87 -2.27
N SER A 553 -11.64 -16.45 -2.59
CA SER A 553 -12.61 -15.85 -3.51
C SER A 553 -14.06 -15.99 -3.07
N THR A 554 -14.86 -15.03 -3.51
CA THR A 554 -16.32 -14.97 -3.30
C THR A 554 -16.98 -14.70 -4.64
N ILE A 555 -18.00 -15.46 -5.03
CA ILE A 555 -18.80 -15.13 -6.20
C ILE A 555 -19.76 -14.00 -5.82
N VAL A 556 -19.66 -12.86 -6.51
CA VAL A 556 -20.47 -11.66 -6.25
C VAL A 556 -21.57 -11.51 -7.30
N TYR A 557 -21.23 -11.74 -8.57
CA TYR A 557 -22.14 -11.58 -9.71
C TYR A 557 -22.05 -12.79 -10.64
N ASP A 558 -23.11 -13.01 -11.42
CA ASP A 558 -23.06 -13.82 -12.63
C ASP A 558 -22.13 -13.15 -13.66
N GLU A 559 -21.46 -13.95 -14.48
CA GLU A 559 -20.56 -13.43 -15.52
C GLU A 559 -21.31 -12.49 -16.50
N THR A 560 -22.57 -12.79 -16.83
CA THR A 560 -23.43 -11.95 -17.68
C THR A 560 -23.78 -10.61 -17.03
N ALA A 561 -24.03 -10.58 -15.72
CA ALA A 561 -24.32 -9.35 -14.97
C ALA A 561 -23.07 -8.47 -14.83
N ALA A 562 -21.93 -9.09 -14.54
CA ALA A 562 -20.63 -8.42 -14.57
C ALA A 562 -20.35 -7.80 -15.95
N TYR A 563 -20.55 -8.55 -17.04
CA TYR A 563 -20.31 -8.07 -18.41
C TYR A 563 -21.24 -6.90 -18.82
N VAL A 564 -22.53 -6.96 -18.48
CA VAL A 564 -23.46 -5.84 -18.74
C VAL A 564 -23.03 -4.59 -17.94
N MET A 565 -22.57 -4.75 -16.70
CA MET A 565 -22.00 -3.65 -15.92
C MET A 565 -20.72 -3.08 -16.52
N VAL A 566 -19.82 -3.92 -17.05
CA VAL A 566 -18.63 -3.46 -17.79
C VAL A 566 -19.04 -2.61 -19.00
N ASP A 567 -20.01 -3.07 -19.80
CA ASP A 567 -20.44 -2.32 -20.97
C ASP A 567 -21.14 -0.99 -20.62
N MET A 568 -21.91 -0.96 -19.53
CA MET A 568 -22.45 0.28 -18.97
C MET A 568 -21.36 1.23 -18.44
N LEU A 569 -20.28 0.70 -17.86
CA LEU A 569 -19.15 1.48 -17.37
C LEU A 569 -18.21 1.96 -18.49
N LYS A 570 -18.16 1.30 -19.65
CA LYS A 570 -17.55 1.82 -20.88
C LYS A 570 -18.19 3.15 -21.29
N SER A 571 -19.52 3.27 -21.21
CA SER A 571 -20.24 4.52 -21.52
C SER A 571 -19.80 5.71 -20.65
N VAL A 572 -19.29 5.50 -19.44
CA VAL A 572 -18.78 6.57 -18.54
C VAL A 572 -17.50 7.22 -19.09
N VAL A 573 -16.68 6.45 -19.82
CA VAL A 573 -15.34 6.84 -20.27
C VAL A 573 -15.24 7.15 -21.77
N SER A 574 -16.16 6.66 -22.61
CA SER A 574 -16.06 6.81 -24.08
C SER A 574 -17.28 7.40 -24.78
N GLU A 575 -18.47 7.44 -24.15
CA GLU A 575 -19.65 8.06 -24.76
C GLU A 575 -19.78 9.53 -24.39
N SER A 576 -20.24 10.36 -25.34
CA SER A 576 -20.54 11.77 -25.08
C SER A 576 -21.48 11.95 -23.89
N GLY A 577 -21.15 12.91 -23.02
CA GLY A 577 -21.78 13.13 -21.72
C GLY A 577 -21.30 12.22 -20.58
N GLY A 578 -20.36 11.30 -20.82
CA GLY A 578 -19.74 10.47 -19.78
C GLY A 578 -18.77 11.25 -18.90
N THR A 579 -18.84 11.03 -17.58
CA THR A 579 -18.08 11.84 -16.61
C THR A 579 -16.54 11.69 -16.66
N ALA A 580 -16.01 10.75 -17.46
CA ALA A 580 -14.58 10.48 -17.58
C ALA A 580 -14.06 10.52 -19.03
N VAL A 581 -14.83 11.07 -19.97
CA VAL A 581 -14.41 11.17 -21.38
C VAL A 581 -13.09 11.94 -21.52
N GLY A 582 -12.22 11.46 -22.42
CA GLY A 582 -10.91 12.06 -22.73
C GLY A 582 -9.75 11.50 -21.91
N LEU A 583 -9.94 11.25 -20.60
CA LEU A 583 -8.89 10.68 -19.72
C LEU A 583 -9.19 9.24 -19.26
N GLY A 584 -10.45 8.79 -19.29
CA GLY A 584 -10.84 7.44 -18.91
C GLY A 584 -10.57 6.37 -19.98
N GLN A 585 -9.80 6.69 -21.02
CA GLN A 585 -9.46 5.80 -22.13
C GLN A 585 -7.93 5.59 -22.14
N LEU A 586 -7.50 4.40 -22.53
CA LEU A 586 -6.07 4.04 -22.64
C LEU A 586 -5.69 3.72 -24.09
N GLN A 587 -4.42 3.90 -24.44
CA GLN A 587 -3.83 3.75 -25.78
C GLN A 587 -4.63 4.50 -26.86
N ASN A 588 -5.00 5.76 -26.58
CA ASN A 588 -5.90 6.57 -27.43
C ASN A 588 -7.25 5.88 -27.72
N GLY A 589 -7.77 5.10 -26.77
CA GLY A 589 -9.04 4.38 -26.89
C GLY A 589 -8.97 3.02 -27.59
N LYS A 590 -7.77 2.54 -27.97
CA LYS A 590 -7.58 1.18 -28.49
C LYS A 590 -7.82 0.13 -27.42
N MET A 591 -7.28 0.34 -26.22
CA MET A 591 -7.43 -0.57 -25.08
C MET A 591 -8.84 -0.43 -24.49
N PRO A 592 -9.68 -1.48 -24.52
CA PRO A 592 -11.01 -1.44 -23.93
C PRO A 592 -10.94 -1.10 -22.44
N THR A 593 -11.54 0.03 -22.07
CA THR A 593 -11.46 0.60 -20.73
C THR A 593 -12.87 0.90 -20.22
N ALA A 594 -13.09 0.69 -18.93
CA ALA A 594 -14.32 1.03 -18.22
C ALA A 594 -13.97 1.67 -16.87
N GLY A 595 -14.87 2.44 -16.28
CA GLY A 595 -14.60 3.01 -14.95
C GLY A 595 -15.68 3.94 -14.42
N LYS A 596 -15.46 4.45 -13.21
CA LYS A 596 -16.40 5.36 -12.54
C LYS A 596 -15.67 6.45 -11.77
N THR A 597 -16.19 7.67 -11.90
CA THR A 597 -15.83 8.86 -11.12
C THR A 597 -16.55 8.89 -9.77
N GLY A 598 -15.87 9.44 -8.76
CA GLY A 598 -16.42 9.79 -7.46
C GLY A 598 -16.08 11.23 -7.09
N THR A 599 -17.00 11.88 -6.40
CA THR A 599 -16.85 13.23 -5.83
C THR A 599 -17.77 13.31 -4.64
N THR A 600 -17.28 13.85 -3.53
CA THR A 600 -18.04 13.99 -2.29
C THR A 600 -18.66 15.39 -2.17
N SER A 601 -19.71 15.52 -1.35
CA SER A 601 -20.31 16.81 -1.02
C SER A 601 -19.23 17.78 -0.51
N GLN A 602 -19.31 19.05 -0.92
CA GLN A 602 -18.29 20.07 -0.67
C GLN A 602 -16.90 19.80 -1.31
N ASN A 603 -16.78 18.81 -2.20
CA ASN A 603 -15.60 18.54 -3.03
C ASN A 603 -14.34 18.18 -2.21
N PHE A 604 -14.48 17.47 -1.09
CA PHE A 604 -13.36 17.06 -0.22
C PHE A 604 -12.53 15.91 -0.78
N ASP A 605 -13.16 15.00 -1.52
CA ASP A 605 -12.54 13.81 -2.11
C ASP A 605 -12.85 13.76 -3.61
N LYS A 606 -11.84 13.37 -4.39
CA LYS A 606 -11.98 12.93 -5.77
C LYS A 606 -11.55 11.48 -5.88
N TRP A 607 -12.33 10.72 -6.64
CA TRP A 607 -12.03 9.33 -6.94
C TRP A 607 -12.14 9.05 -8.43
N PHE A 608 -11.30 8.14 -8.90
CA PHE A 608 -11.60 7.36 -10.09
C PHE A 608 -11.22 5.90 -9.83
N VAL A 609 -12.13 4.99 -10.15
CA VAL A 609 -11.83 3.55 -10.21
C VAL A 609 -12.09 3.11 -11.64
N GLY A 610 -11.01 2.75 -12.34
CA GLY A 610 -11.03 2.42 -13.76
C GLY A 610 -10.20 1.18 -14.05
N PHE A 611 -10.57 0.46 -15.08
CA PHE A 611 -10.03 -0.87 -15.36
C PHE A 611 -10.05 -1.21 -16.85
N SER A 612 -9.08 -2.04 -17.22
CA SER A 612 -8.99 -2.78 -18.50
C SER A 612 -9.24 -4.28 -18.21
N PRO A 613 -9.22 -5.17 -19.21
CA PRO A 613 -9.22 -6.62 -18.96
C PRO A 613 -7.99 -7.12 -18.18
N TYR A 614 -6.91 -6.34 -18.12
CA TYR A 614 -5.67 -6.71 -17.42
C TYR A 614 -5.62 -6.28 -15.96
N TYR A 615 -6.13 -5.08 -15.64
CA TYR A 615 -5.90 -4.46 -14.32
C TYR A 615 -7.05 -3.54 -13.88
N VAL A 616 -7.30 -3.52 -12.58
CA VAL A 616 -8.14 -2.52 -11.88
C VAL A 616 -7.25 -1.53 -11.15
N GLY A 617 -7.37 -0.25 -11.47
CA GLY A 617 -6.72 0.85 -10.76
C GLY A 617 -7.74 1.70 -9.99
N ALA A 618 -7.55 1.88 -8.68
CA ALA A 618 -8.33 2.78 -7.85
C ALA A 618 -7.47 3.94 -7.35
N VAL A 619 -7.90 5.18 -7.58
CA VAL A 619 -7.22 6.41 -7.14
C VAL A 619 -8.14 7.26 -6.27
N TRP A 620 -7.63 7.67 -5.11
CA TRP A 620 -8.15 8.79 -4.32
C TRP A 620 -7.25 10.01 -4.44
N TYR A 621 -7.83 11.20 -4.42
CA TYR A 621 -7.15 12.49 -4.32
C TYR A 621 -7.92 13.43 -3.39
N GLY A 622 -7.23 14.12 -2.48
CA GLY A 622 -7.84 15.03 -1.52
C GLY A 622 -6.85 15.62 -0.52
N TYR A 623 -7.32 15.90 0.70
CA TYR A 623 -6.50 16.40 1.80
C TYR A 623 -6.70 15.51 3.03
N ASP A 624 -5.78 15.56 4.00
CA ASP A 624 -5.94 14.75 5.20
C ASP A 624 -7.12 15.22 6.07
N TYR A 625 -7.36 16.54 6.14
CA TYR A 625 -8.54 17.15 6.74
C TYR A 625 -9.59 17.51 5.68
N ASN A 626 -10.84 17.73 6.10
CA ASN A 626 -11.94 18.10 5.21
C ASN A 626 -11.74 19.51 4.61
N VAL A 627 -11.07 19.55 3.47
CA VAL A 627 -10.65 20.76 2.75
C VAL A 627 -11.12 20.62 1.30
N SER A 628 -11.86 21.62 0.82
CA SER A 628 -12.42 21.58 -0.54
C SER A 628 -11.31 21.65 -1.60
N ILE A 629 -11.29 20.67 -2.50
CA ILE A 629 -10.36 20.59 -3.62
C ILE A 629 -10.68 21.70 -4.63
N SER A 630 -9.66 22.37 -5.16
CA SER A 630 -9.86 23.46 -6.13
C SER A 630 -10.44 22.97 -7.45
N SER A 631 -11.11 23.86 -8.21
CA SER A 631 -11.59 23.55 -9.56
C SER A 631 -10.46 23.10 -10.49
N ALA A 632 -9.28 23.73 -10.39
CA ALA A 632 -8.08 23.40 -11.16
C ALA A 632 -7.53 21.99 -10.92
N GLU A 633 -7.92 21.32 -9.83
CA GLU A 633 -7.48 19.95 -9.50
C GLU A 633 -8.67 18.97 -9.34
N SER A 634 -9.87 19.39 -9.75
CA SER A 634 -11.10 18.60 -9.55
C SER A 634 -11.20 17.34 -10.43
N ASN A 635 -10.29 17.15 -11.39
CA ASN A 635 -10.14 15.92 -12.18
C ASN A 635 -8.90 15.11 -11.79
N ARG A 636 -8.15 15.48 -10.74
CA ARG A 636 -6.78 14.97 -10.52
C ARG A 636 -6.69 13.46 -10.27
N ALA A 637 -7.67 12.86 -9.58
CA ALA A 637 -7.73 11.41 -9.41
C ALA A 637 -7.84 10.65 -10.74
N LEU A 638 -8.61 11.18 -11.70
CA LEU A 638 -8.72 10.63 -13.06
C LEU A 638 -7.45 10.88 -13.89
N GLN A 639 -6.82 12.05 -13.73
CA GLN A 639 -5.55 12.35 -14.40
C GLN A 639 -4.42 11.41 -13.93
N ILE A 640 -4.23 11.25 -12.61
CA ILE A 640 -3.22 10.35 -12.04
C ILE A 640 -3.50 8.90 -12.47
N TRP A 641 -4.77 8.48 -12.48
CA TRP A 641 -5.14 7.15 -12.99
C TRP A 641 -4.72 6.98 -14.46
N HIS A 642 -5.01 7.96 -15.33
CA HIS A 642 -4.66 7.90 -16.75
C HIS A 642 -3.14 7.85 -16.94
N ASP A 643 -2.40 8.79 -16.34
CA ASP A 643 -0.96 8.93 -16.56
C ASP A 643 -0.16 7.75 -15.99
N VAL A 644 -0.64 7.05 -14.94
CA VAL A 644 -0.08 5.76 -14.50
C VAL A 644 -0.50 4.62 -15.44
N MET A 645 -1.79 4.49 -15.73
CA MET A 645 -2.30 3.32 -16.45
C MET A 645 -1.88 3.31 -17.91
N GLU A 646 -1.66 4.45 -18.56
CA GLU A 646 -1.12 4.53 -19.92
C GLU A 646 0.31 3.96 -19.98
N LYS A 647 1.16 4.29 -18.99
CA LYS A 647 2.50 3.68 -18.84
C LYS A 647 2.40 2.16 -18.63
N VAL A 648 1.52 1.71 -17.73
CA VAL A 648 1.30 0.28 -17.45
C VAL A 648 0.83 -0.49 -18.69
N HIS A 649 0.09 0.15 -19.59
CA HIS A 649 -0.43 -0.47 -20.81
C HIS A 649 0.43 -0.20 -22.06
N GLU A 650 1.53 0.55 -22.00
CA GLU A 650 2.36 0.91 -23.17
C GLU A 650 2.81 -0.32 -23.98
N LYS A 651 3.08 -1.45 -23.30
CA LYS A 651 3.57 -2.72 -23.88
C LYS A 651 2.49 -3.81 -23.96
N LEU A 652 1.22 -3.51 -23.70
CA LEU A 652 0.13 -4.50 -23.64
C LEU A 652 -0.74 -4.46 -24.90
N GLU A 653 -1.03 -5.62 -25.49
CA GLU A 653 -1.89 -5.73 -26.67
C GLU A 653 -3.37 -5.42 -26.33
N PRO A 654 -4.10 -4.65 -27.17
CA PRO A 654 -5.53 -4.41 -26.98
C PRO A 654 -6.34 -5.72 -27.05
N ILE A 655 -6.86 -6.18 -25.91
CA ILE A 655 -7.79 -7.32 -25.83
C ILE A 655 -9.20 -6.86 -25.44
N PRO A 656 -10.28 -7.51 -25.94
CA PRO A 656 -11.63 -7.24 -25.49
C PRO A 656 -11.86 -7.76 -24.06
N PHE A 657 -12.82 -7.16 -23.35
CA PHE A 657 -13.48 -7.86 -22.25
C PHE A 657 -14.20 -9.09 -22.81
N ALA A 658 -13.97 -10.27 -22.24
CA ALA A 658 -14.57 -11.51 -22.71
C ALA A 658 -16.09 -11.48 -22.56
N GLU A 659 -16.82 -11.73 -23.66
CA GLU A 659 -18.28 -11.79 -23.65
C GLU A 659 -18.75 -13.21 -23.26
N PRO A 660 -19.58 -13.36 -22.22
CA PRO A 660 -20.14 -14.65 -21.82
C PRO A 660 -21.27 -15.12 -22.74
N GLU A 661 -21.55 -16.42 -22.71
CA GLU A 661 -22.81 -16.94 -23.23
C GLU A 661 -24.00 -16.34 -22.46
N GLY A 662 -25.14 -16.18 -23.16
CA GLY A 662 -26.36 -15.64 -22.56
C GLY A 662 -26.49 -14.11 -22.62
N ILE A 663 -25.64 -13.40 -23.37
CA ILE A 663 -25.89 -12.01 -23.75
C ILE A 663 -26.82 -11.95 -24.98
N VAL A 664 -27.86 -11.11 -24.91
CA VAL A 664 -28.80 -10.82 -26.00
C VAL A 664 -28.74 -9.33 -26.35
N ARG A 665 -29.07 -8.99 -27.60
CA ARG A 665 -29.09 -7.60 -28.09
C ARG A 665 -30.45 -7.27 -28.71
N LYS A 666 -31.05 -6.13 -28.34
CA LYS A 666 -32.29 -5.60 -28.93
C LYS A 666 -32.11 -4.13 -29.33
N ARG A 667 -32.85 -3.67 -30.35
CA ARG A 667 -32.99 -2.24 -30.67
C ARG A 667 -34.10 -1.64 -29.81
N ILE A 668 -33.73 -0.84 -28.82
CA ILE A 668 -34.66 -0.21 -27.87
C ILE A 668 -34.70 1.31 -28.01
N CYS A 669 -35.77 1.91 -27.50
CA CYS A 669 -35.91 3.34 -27.33
C CYS A 669 -35.36 3.77 -25.96
N ILE A 670 -34.46 4.76 -25.94
CA ILE A 670 -33.82 5.26 -24.71
C ILE A 670 -34.74 6.08 -23.79
N TYR A 671 -36.01 6.29 -24.17
CA TYR A 671 -37.02 6.98 -23.35
C TYR A 671 -38.14 6.07 -22.86
N SER A 672 -38.24 4.82 -23.34
CA SER A 672 -39.22 3.82 -22.87
C SER A 672 -38.61 2.50 -22.41
N GLY A 673 -37.38 2.18 -22.81
CA GLY A 673 -36.73 0.89 -22.58
C GLY A 673 -37.29 -0.25 -23.45
N LYS A 674 -38.36 0.02 -24.20
CA LYS A 674 -39.10 -0.90 -25.08
C LYS A 674 -38.49 -0.96 -26.49
N ILE A 675 -38.94 -1.89 -27.31
CA ILE A 675 -38.48 -2.03 -28.70
C ILE A 675 -38.73 -0.74 -29.50
N ALA A 676 -37.72 -0.28 -30.22
CA ALA A 676 -37.80 0.99 -30.95
C ALA A 676 -38.75 0.91 -32.16
N THR A 677 -39.58 1.95 -32.30
CA THR A 677 -40.42 2.20 -33.48
C THR A 677 -39.78 3.31 -34.34
N ASP A 678 -40.31 3.55 -35.54
CA ASP A 678 -39.78 4.60 -36.44
C ASP A 678 -39.90 6.01 -35.83
N LEU A 679 -40.94 6.27 -35.01
CA LEU A 679 -41.08 7.53 -34.28
C LEU A 679 -39.90 7.78 -33.33
N CYS A 680 -39.28 6.73 -32.77
CA CYS A 680 -38.08 6.86 -31.94
C CYS A 680 -36.87 7.38 -32.74
N ALA A 681 -36.78 7.06 -34.04
CA ALA A 681 -35.71 7.58 -34.90
C ALA A 681 -35.93 9.06 -35.27
N SER A 682 -37.18 9.54 -35.19
CA SER A 682 -37.60 10.92 -35.46
C SER A 682 -37.82 11.77 -34.20
N ASP A 683 -37.25 11.40 -33.06
CA ASP A 683 -37.28 12.22 -31.84
C ASP A 683 -36.62 13.60 -32.09
N PRO A 684 -37.24 14.72 -31.68
CA PRO A 684 -36.71 16.08 -31.91
C PRO A 684 -35.36 16.37 -31.26
N ARG A 685 -34.89 15.52 -30.33
CA ARG A 685 -33.55 15.59 -29.71
C ARG A 685 -32.48 14.81 -30.48
N GLY A 686 -32.86 14.19 -31.61
CA GLY A 686 -32.07 13.20 -32.34
C GLY A 686 -32.46 11.77 -31.95
N SER A 687 -32.18 10.82 -32.86
CA SER A 687 -32.64 9.42 -32.77
C SER A 687 -32.48 8.80 -31.38
N ALA A 688 -33.61 8.44 -30.78
CA ALA A 688 -33.72 7.77 -29.49
C ALA A 688 -33.45 6.25 -29.57
N VAL A 689 -32.97 5.74 -30.71
CA VAL A 689 -32.78 4.30 -30.96
C VAL A 689 -31.36 3.85 -30.57
N ARG A 690 -31.27 2.88 -29.66
CA ARG A 690 -30.00 2.24 -29.27
C ARG A 690 -30.09 0.72 -29.42
N THR A 691 -29.04 0.07 -29.93
CA THR A 691 -28.83 -1.37 -29.71
C THR A 691 -28.27 -1.57 -28.31
N GLU A 692 -29.04 -2.24 -27.45
CA GLU A 692 -28.73 -2.40 -26.03
C GLU A 692 -28.51 -3.88 -25.67
N LEU A 693 -27.66 -4.12 -24.66
CA LEU A 693 -27.28 -5.44 -24.17
C LEU A 693 -28.17 -5.86 -23.00
N PHE A 694 -28.58 -7.13 -23.03
CA PHE A 694 -29.45 -7.77 -22.04
C PHE A 694 -28.86 -9.12 -21.60
N ILE A 695 -29.21 -9.54 -20.39
CA ILE A 695 -29.02 -10.92 -19.97
C ILE A 695 -30.22 -11.70 -20.51
N LYS A 696 -30.00 -12.85 -21.15
CA LYS A 696 -31.06 -13.67 -21.76
C LYS A 696 -32.20 -13.94 -20.78
N GLY A 697 -33.41 -13.54 -21.15
CA GLY A 697 -34.61 -13.56 -20.31
C GLY A 697 -34.95 -12.22 -19.65
N THR A 698 -34.15 -11.16 -19.84
CA THR A 698 -34.48 -9.79 -19.41
C THR A 698 -34.62 -8.78 -20.55
N GLU A 699 -34.41 -9.22 -21.80
CA GLU A 699 -34.72 -8.42 -22.98
C GLU A 699 -36.24 -8.18 -23.15
N PRO A 700 -36.68 -7.02 -23.66
CA PRO A 700 -38.07 -6.84 -24.07
C PRO A 700 -38.42 -7.78 -25.23
N SER A 701 -39.63 -8.32 -25.20
CA SER A 701 -40.22 -9.09 -26.30
C SER A 701 -40.44 -8.21 -27.53
N ASP A 702 -40.41 -8.79 -28.73
CA ASP A 702 -40.44 -8.04 -29.99
C ASP A 702 -41.78 -7.32 -30.27
N ASP A 703 -42.84 -7.68 -29.55
CA ASP A 703 -44.16 -7.03 -29.54
C ASP A 703 -44.29 -5.90 -28.51
N ASN A 704 -43.37 -5.81 -27.54
CA ASN A 704 -43.32 -4.73 -26.55
C ASN A 704 -42.68 -3.48 -27.18
N LEU A 705 -43.41 -2.86 -28.10
CA LEU A 705 -43.04 -1.66 -28.85
C LEU A 705 -43.12 -0.38 -28.01
N CYS A 706 -42.34 0.63 -28.39
CA CYS A 706 -42.36 1.95 -27.77
C CYS A 706 -43.72 2.65 -27.92
N ASP A 707 -44.37 2.90 -26.79
CA ASP A 707 -45.63 3.64 -26.60
C ASP A 707 -45.42 5.07 -26.05
N VAL A 708 -44.21 5.39 -25.60
CA VAL A 708 -43.82 6.74 -25.17
C VAL A 708 -43.74 7.70 -26.36
N HIS A 709 -43.23 7.26 -27.53
CA HIS A 709 -43.16 8.13 -28.71
C HIS A 709 -44.51 8.21 -29.42
N VAL A 710 -45.05 9.41 -29.51
CA VAL A 710 -46.34 9.71 -30.14
C VAL A 710 -46.17 10.81 -31.19
N LYS A 711 -47.05 10.81 -32.19
CA LYS A 711 -47.07 11.83 -33.27
C LYS A 711 -48.37 12.63 -33.15
N ALA A 712 -48.28 13.96 -33.19
CA ALA A 712 -49.43 14.84 -33.03
C ALA A 712 -49.38 16.02 -34.01
N ARG A 713 -50.58 16.51 -34.40
CA ARG A 713 -50.76 17.74 -35.17
C ARG A 713 -50.73 18.93 -34.22
N VAL A 714 -49.85 19.88 -34.45
CA VAL A 714 -49.70 21.10 -33.64
C VAL A 714 -49.75 22.35 -34.51
N CYS A 715 -50.17 23.47 -33.92
CA CYS A 715 -50.11 24.77 -34.57
C CYS A 715 -48.67 25.33 -34.43
N LYS A 716 -48.00 25.56 -35.56
CA LYS A 716 -46.63 26.11 -35.58
C LYS A 716 -46.56 27.53 -34.98
N ASP A 717 -47.67 28.27 -35.05
CA ASP A 717 -47.80 29.68 -34.67
C ASP A 717 -48.27 29.85 -33.20
N SER A 718 -48.42 28.77 -32.43
CA SER A 718 -48.98 28.81 -31.07
C SER A 718 -48.20 27.90 -30.11
N THR A 719 -47.74 28.48 -28.99
CA THR A 719 -46.98 27.78 -27.95
C THR A 719 -47.48 28.12 -26.54
N ASP A 720 -47.18 27.27 -25.57
CA ASP A 720 -47.31 27.58 -24.15
C ASP A 720 -46.27 28.63 -23.69
N ALA A 721 -46.31 28.97 -22.39
CA ALA A 721 -45.35 29.89 -21.76
C ALA A 721 -43.90 29.37 -21.68
N ASN A 722 -43.65 28.10 -22.01
CA ASN A 722 -42.33 27.45 -22.04
C ASN A 722 -41.81 27.23 -23.47
N GLY A 723 -42.57 27.61 -24.51
CA GLY A 723 -42.23 27.41 -25.93
C GLY A 723 -42.64 26.05 -26.52
N LYS A 724 -43.43 25.25 -25.79
CA LYS A 724 -44.01 23.97 -26.23
C LYS A 724 -45.13 24.25 -27.26
N SER A 725 -45.05 23.71 -28.47
CA SER A 725 -46.09 23.87 -29.50
C SER A 725 -47.43 23.28 -29.04
N LEU A 726 -48.55 23.98 -29.22
CA LEU A 726 -49.89 23.54 -28.79
C LEU A 726 -50.62 22.73 -29.88
N LEU A 727 -51.57 21.87 -29.48
CA LEU A 727 -52.34 21.03 -30.42
C LEU A 727 -53.10 21.87 -31.43
N ALA A 728 -53.15 21.40 -32.69
CA ALA A 728 -53.96 22.04 -33.72
C ALA A 728 -55.45 21.86 -33.38
N GLY A 729 -56.13 22.98 -33.08
CA GLY A 729 -57.59 23.02 -32.96
C GLY A 729 -58.28 23.04 -34.34
N GLU A 730 -59.60 22.87 -34.36
CA GLU A 730 -60.38 22.77 -35.61
C GLU A 730 -60.32 24.02 -36.51
N TYR A 731 -60.01 25.18 -35.92
CA TYR A 731 -59.86 26.45 -36.64
C TYR A 731 -58.42 26.73 -37.14
N CYS A 732 -57.45 25.84 -36.87
CA CYS A 732 -56.08 26.03 -37.35
C CYS A 732 -56.00 25.80 -38.87
N PRO A 733 -55.59 26.78 -39.68
CA PRO A 733 -55.46 26.58 -41.12
C PRO A 733 -54.32 25.60 -41.42
N GLU A 734 -54.47 24.74 -42.44
CA GLU A 734 -53.48 23.72 -42.80
C GLU A 734 -52.08 24.29 -43.10
N SER A 735 -51.99 25.55 -43.54
CA SER A 735 -50.71 26.27 -43.69
C SER A 735 -49.93 26.47 -42.39
N SER A 736 -50.60 26.34 -41.25
CA SER A 736 -50.11 26.55 -39.88
C SER A 736 -50.09 25.28 -39.04
N VAL A 737 -50.57 24.15 -39.58
CA VAL A 737 -50.50 22.85 -38.91
C VAL A 737 -49.27 22.08 -39.37
N GLU A 738 -48.51 21.56 -38.42
CA GLU A 738 -47.41 20.62 -38.67
C GLU A 738 -47.58 19.36 -37.82
N GLU A 739 -47.01 18.24 -38.26
CA GLU A 739 -46.92 17.04 -37.43
C GLU A 739 -45.56 16.98 -36.73
N LYS A 740 -45.57 16.90 -35.39
CA LYS A 740 -44.36 16.72 -34.58
C LYS A 740 -44.40 15.41 -33.80
N VAL A 741 -43.21 14.89 -33.48
CA VAL A 741 -43.02 13.75 -32.56
C VAL A 741 -42.82 14.29 -31.15
N PHE A 742 -43.57 13.73 -30.20
CA PHE A 742 -43.54 14.05 -28.78
C PHE A 742 -43.27 12.78 -27.97
N ILE A 743 -42.97 12.95 -26.69
CA ILE A 743 -43.06 11.89 -25.69
C ILE A 743 -44.38 12.00 -24.89
N ARG A 744 -45.01 10.87 -24.58
CA ARG A 744 -46.04 10.75 -23.54
C ARG A 744 -45.40 10.05 -22.34
N ARG A 745 -45.25 10.78 -21.23
CA ARG A 745 -44.66 10.25 -20.00
C ARG A 745 -45.61 9.20 -19.37
N PRO A 746 -45.12 8.01 -18.95
CA PRO A 746 -46.00 6.99 -18.36
C PRO A 746 -46.72 7.40 -17.07
N VAL A 747 -46.14 8.35 -16.33
CA VAL A 747 -46.73 8.99 -15.15
C VAL A 747 -46.50 10.50 -15.31
N PRO A 748 -47.53 11.32 -15.57
CA PRO A 748 -47.35 12.76 -15.82
C PRO A 748 -46.58 13.49 -14.72
N TYR A 749 -45.69 14.40 -15.11
CA TYR A 749 -44.92 15.19 -14.15
C TYR A 749 -45.78 16.32 -13.55
N VAL A 750 -45.98 16.28 -12.24
CA VAL A 750 -46.67 17.33 -11.47
C VAL A 750 -45.69 17.93 -10.46
N PRO A 751 -45.36 19.23 -10.53
CA PRO A 751 -44.54 19.90 -9.53
C PRO A 751 -45.13 19.79 -8.12
N VAL A 752 -44.31 19.37 -7.15
CA VAL A 752 -44.71 19.25 -5.74
C VAL A 752 -44.77 20.62 -5.06
N LYS A 753 -44.01 21.61 -5.57
CA LYS A 753 -43.98 22.99 -5.06
C LYS A 753 -44.00 24.02 -6.19
N PRO A 754 -44.65 25.18 -6.02
CA PRO A 754 -44.55 26.29 -6.98
C PRO A 754 -43.10 26.72 -7.20
N GLY A 755 -42.71 26.95 -8.45
CA GLY A 755 -41.33 27.32 -8.82
C GLY A 755 -40.32 26.17 -8.78
N GLU A 756 -40.76 24.92 -8.57
CA GLU A 756 -39.91 23.74 -8.67
C GLU A 756 -39.41 23.52 -10.11
N LYS A 757 -38.12 23.22 -10.26
CA LYS A 757 -37.45 23.10 -11.56
C LYS A 757 -37.88 21.79 -12.27
N ALA A 758 -38.68 21.95 -13.31
CA ALA A 758 -39.13 20.90 -14.21
C ALA A 758 -37.95 20.12 -14.86
N PRO A 759 -38.19 18.86 -15.28
CA PRO A 759 -37.22 18.10 -16.08
C PRO A 759 -37.07 18.71 -17.48
N ALA A 760 -35.87 18.60 -18.04
CA ALA A 760 -35.50 19.18 -19.32
C ALA A 760 -36.19 18.52 -20.54
N ASP A 761 -36.86 17.39 -20.36
CA ASP A 761 -37.65 16.73 -21.41
C ASP A 761 -39.11 17.19 -21.49
N LEU A 762 -39.62 17.96 -20.52
CA LEU A 762 -41.01 18.40 -20.45
C LEU A 762 -41.46 19.22 -21.69
N ILE A 763 -40.55 19.96 -22.32
CA ILE A 763 -40.83 20.73 -23.55
C ILE A 763 -41.08 19.85 -24.80
N TYR A 764 -40.72 18.56 -24.71
CA TYR A 764 -41.01 17.55 -25.74
C TYR A 764 -42.17 16.64 -25.36
N GLU A 765 -42.78 16.86 -24.19
CA GLU A 765 -43.94 16.10 -23.72
C GLU A 765 -45.19 16.52 -24.50
N LEU A 766 -46.15 15.60 -24.66
CA LEU A 766 -47.39 15.90 -25.38
C LEU A 766 -48.16 17.06 -24.69
N PRO A 767 -48.62 18.09 -25.42
CA PRO A 767 -49.58 19.10 -24.95
C PRO A 767 -50.99 18.49 -24.80
N GLU A 768 -51.15 17.48 -23.94
CA GLU A 768 -52.38 16.68 -23.83
C GLU A 768 -53.55 17.51 -23.26
N GLY A 769 -54.44 17.96 -24.15
CA GLY A 769 -55.57 18.84 -23.82
C GLY A 769 -55.29 20.35 -24.04
N GLU A 770 -54.05 20.72 -24.35
CA GLU A 770 -53.66 22.12 -24.59
C GLU A 770 -53.72 22.43 -26.11
N TYR A 771 -54.78 23.13 -26.54
CA TYR A 771 -55.00 23.48 -27.95
C TYR A 771 -54.56 24.92 -28.28
N CYS A 772 -54.34 25.16 -29.57
CA CYS A 772 -53.98 26.45 -30.15
C CYS A 772 -54.85 27.60 -29.62
N ASN A 773 -54.19 28.60 -29.03
CA ASN A 773 -54.81 29.83 -28.51
C ASN A 773 -54.74 31.02 -29.48
N VAL A 774 -54.25 30.81 -30.71
CA VAL A 774 -54.09 31.85 -31.74
C VAL A 774 -55.16 31.76 -32.84
N HIS A 775 -55.67 30.56 -33.12
CA HIS A 775 -56.68 30.30 -34.15
C HIS A 775 -57.98 29.85 -33.49
N GLY A 776 -58.92 30.79 -33.32
CA GLY A 776 -60.29 30.54 -32.86
C GLY A 776 -61.32 30.58 -34.00
N PRO A 777 -62.63 30.45 -33.70
CA PRO A 777 -63.67 30.77 -34.66
C PRO A 777 -63.55 32.24 -35.09
N ALA A 778 -63.86 32.54 -36.35
CA ALA A 778 -63.79 33.91 -36.85
C ALA A 778 -64.74 34.83 -36.05
N GLU A 779 -64.22 35.96 -35.59
CA GLU A 779 -65.04 37.01 -34.98
C GLU A 779 -66.08 37.48 -35.98
N VAL A 780 -67.36 37.47 -35.56
CA VAL A 780 -68.43 38.11 -36.31
C VAL A 780 -68.20 39.63 -36.19
N PRO A 781 -68.10 40.39 -37.29
CA PRO A 781 -67.90 41.84 -37.20
C PRO A 781 -69.02 42.50 -36.39
N ASP A 782 -68.65 43.43 -35.50
CA ASP A 782 -69.63 44.22 -34.75
C ASP A 782 -70.55 44.99 -35.71
N LEU A 783 -71.85 44.94 -35.43
CA LEU A 783 -72.90 45.45 -36.32
C LEU A 783 -73.17 46.96 -36.17
N GLU A 784 -72.23 47.73 -35.62
CA GLU A 784 -72.43 49.15 -35.30
C GLU A 784 -72.08 50.12 -36.46
N ASP A 785 -71.30 49.69 -37.46
CA ASP A 785 -70.79 50.54 -38.56
C ASP A 785 -71.68 50.58 -39.83
N ILE A 786 -72.97 50.25 -39.74
CA ILE A 786 -73.92 50.36 -40.88
C ILE A 786 -75.22 51.09 -40.50
N VAL A 787 -75.13 52.40 -40.23
CA VAL A 787 -76.30 53.30 -40.14
C VAL A 787 -75.99 54.65 -40.79
N ASP A 788 -76.23 54.78 -42.11
CA ASP A 788 -76.36 56.08 -42.79
C ASP A 788 -77.06 55.93 -44.17
N ASP A 789 -78.39 55.77 -44.16
CA ASP A 789 -79.33 56.29 -45.20
C ASP A 789 -80.81 55.94 -44.88
N ILE A 790 -81.47 56.81 -44.08
CA ILE A 790 -82.75 57.53 -44.34
C ILE A 790 -83.88 56.80 -45.13
N PRO A 791 -85.21 56.85 -44.76
CA PRO A 791 -85.91 57.81 -43.87
C PRO A 791 -86.96 57.29 -42.83
N ASP A 792 -86.93 57.90 -41.64
CA ASP A 792 -88.02 58.60 -40.90
C ASP A 792 -89.47 58.03 -40.62
N ILE A 793 -89.87 58.18 -39.33
CA ILE A 793 -91.23 58.48 -38.77
C ILE A 793 -92.31 57.35 -38.73
N PRO A 794 -93.16 57.21 -37.66
CA PRO A 794 -93.21 57.86 -36.33
C PRO A 794 -93.19 56.93 -35.08
N ASN A 795 -92.36 57.30 -34.10
CA ASN A 795 -92.71 57.57 -32.68
C ASN A 795 -93.98 56.93 -32.03
N GLU A 796 -93.81 56.13 -30.97
CA GLU A 796 -94.66 56.27 -29.75
C GLU A 796 -94.02 55.81 -28.40
N ASN A 797 -93.84 56.79 -27.50
CA ASN A 797 -93.92 56.75 -26.02
C ASN A 797 -93.28 55.64 -25.12
N SER A 798 -92.38 56.14 -24.25
CA SER A 798 -92.44 56.05 -22.76
C SER A 798 -91.58 55.03 -21.96
N SER A 799 -90.55 55.62 -21.33
CA SER A 799 -90.15 55.49 -19.92
C SER A 799 -89.45 54.22 -19.38
N ASN A 800 -88.12 54.31 -19.32
CA ASN A 800 -87.34 54.45 -18.08
C ASN A 800 -87.75 53.58 -16.84
N ARG A 801 -86.92 52.60 -16.48
CA ARG A 801 -85.99 52.68 -15.32
C ARG A 801 -85.09 51.44 -15.18
N ASN A 802 -83.84 51.68 -14.79
CA ASN A 802 -82.92 50.72 -14.18
C ASN A 802 -82.56 51.25 -12.78
N PRO A 803 -82.66 50.42 -11.72
CA PRO A 803 -81.67 50.52 -10.65
C PRO A 803 -81.24 49.17 -10.05
N TRP A 804 -79.94 48.89 -10.16
CA TRP A 804 -79.01 48.45 -9.10
C TRP A 804 -79.50 47.62 -7.88
N ILE A 805 -78.70 46.56 -7.61
CA ILE A 805 -78.18 46.14 -6.28
C ILE A 805 -79.03 45.21 -5.38
N ASP A 806 -78.28 44.43 -4.59
CA ASP A 806 -78.65 43.52 -3.48
C ASP A 806 -79.51 42.28 -3.77
N PHE A 807 -78.84 41.14 -4.01
CA PHE A 807 -79.03 39.95 -3.16
C PHE A 807 -77.80 39.01 -3.20
N PHE A 808 -77.14 38.83 -2.05
CA PHE A 808 -76.26 37.70 -1.76
C PHE A 808 -77.02 36.72 -0.84
N ASP A 809 -76.41 35.57 -0.54
CA ASP A 809 -76.85 34.56 0.45
C ASP A 809 -78.16 33.82 0.16
N GLU A 810 -78.07 32.71 -0.57
CA GLU A 810 -78.76 31.47 -0.14
C GLU A 810 -78.10 30.18 -0.67
N LEU A 811 -78.36 29.05 0.02
CA LEU A 811 -78.10 27.66 -0.38
C LEU A 811 -76.64 27.11 -0.37
N ASP A 812 -76.06 27.03 0.83
CA ASP A 812 -75.28 25.83 1.23
C ASP A 812 -76.01 25.08 2.36
N GLN A 813 -76.48 23.86 2.06
CA GLN A 813 -76.78 22.79 3.02
C GLN A 813 -77.34 21.54 2.32
N THR A 814 -76.79 20.34 2.61
CA THR A 814 -77.56 19.14 3.05
C THR A 814 -76.66 17.91 3.37
N PHE A 815 -76.16 17.83 4.63
CA PHE A 815 -75.87 16.59 5.38
C PHE A 815 -74.77 15.59 4.90
N PRO A 816 -74.29 14.66 5.76
CA PRO A 816 -73.82 14.88 7.14
C PRO A 816 -72.46 14.20 7.46
N ARG A 817 -71.81 14.60 8.57
CA ARG A 817 -70.66 13.91 9.19
C ARG A 817 -71.03 13.21 10.51
N ILE A 818 -70.52 11.99 10.71
CA ILE A 818 -70.30 11.32 12.00
C ILE A 818 -69.04 10.44 11.80
N PHE A 819 -68.06 10.30 12.71
CA PHE A 819 -68.03 10.52 14.16
C PHE A 819 -66.77 11.29 14.66
N ARG A 820 -66.84 11.76 15.92
CA ARG A 820 -65.74 12.19 16.81
C ARG A 820 -65.06 10.94 17.46
N ARG A 821 -63.97 10.93 18.26
CA ARG A 821 -63.00 11.93 18.82
C ARG A 821 -61.66 11.16 19.12
N ASP A 822 -60.78 11.39 20.11
CA ASP A 822 -60.73 12.24 21.32
C ASP A 822 -59.31 12.81 21.58
N ASP A 823 -59.18 13.63 22.62
CA ASP A 823 -58.06 14.54 22.92
C ASP A 823 -56.88 13.90 23.67
N ARG A 824 -55.67 14.49 23.55
CA ARG A 824 -54.99 15.23 24.65
C ARG A 824 -53.71 15.95 24.22
#